data_AF-A0A8C3HR63-F1
#
_entry.id   AF-A0A8C3HR63-F1
#
_cell.length_a   1.000
_cell.length_b   1.000
_cell.length_c   1.000
_cell.angle_alpha   90.00
_cell.angle_beta   90.00
_cell.angle_gamma   90.00
#
_symmetry.space_group_name_H-M   'P 1'
#
loop_
_entity.id
_entity.type
_entity.pdbx_description
1 polymer ?
#
loop_
_entity_poly.entity_id
_entity_poly.type
_entity_poly.pdbx_seq_one_letter_code
_entity_poly.pdbx_strand_id
1 'polypeptide(L)'
;MLSSVCPSGPEPVLLFANRIDIRQVLPHRSEYTLLLNNLENAIALDFHHSKELVFWSDVTLDRIMRANLNGSNVEEVVSTGLESPGGLAIDWIHDKLYWTDSGTSRIEVANLDGTHRKVLLWENLEKPRAIALHPMEGTIYWTDWGNTPRIEYSSMDGSNRRIIADTHLFWPNGLTIDYAGHRMYWVDAKHHVIERADLDGRNRKAVISLPHPFAITVFEDSLYWTDWHTKSINSANKFTGKNQEIIRNKLHFPMDIHTLHPQRQPAGKNRCGANNGGCTHLCLPNSKDYTCACPTGFRLDKFLLFARRMDIRRISFDTEDLSDDVIPLADVRSAVALDWDSKDDYVYWTDVSTDSISRAKWDGSGQKVVVDTSLESPAGLAIDWVTNKLYWTDAGTDRIEVSNTDGTMRTVLIWENLDRPRDIVVDPVGGFMYWTDWGVSPKIERAGMDASSRLVIISSNLTWPNGLAIDYESQRLYWADAGMKTIEYANLDGSERKVLIGSNLPHPFGLTLYGERIYWTDWQAKSIQSADRRTGQARETLQDNLENLMDIHVFHRHRPTGTESASPPWGALNSPRLLLECAPIPPACISIAVAHFDSDRPSTNLMLSSWVCACVYWSDSTLRKISRAALDGSQYEDIITTGLLTTDGLAVDAIGRKVYWTDTGTNRIEVGNLDGSMRKVLVWQNLDSPRAIALYHEMGYMYWTDWGENAKLERSGMDGSGRLVLISNNLGWPNGLAVDKAGSQLLWADAHTERIEAADLNGANRHTLLSPVQHPYGLTLLDSYIYWTDWQTRSIHRADKDTGANVILVRANLPGLMDIQAVDRTRQLGFNKCSIRNGGCSHLCLPHPAGFSCACPTGIQLKSDEQTCDPSPETYLLFSSRGSIRRISLDTNDHTDVHVPVPELNNVISLDYDSVDGKIYYTDVFLDVIRRADLNGSSMETVIGHGLKTTDGLAVDWVARNLYWTDTGRNTIEVARLDGSCRKVLINNSLDEPRAIAAFPKKGYLFWTDWGHIAKIERANLDGSERKILINTDLGWPNGLTLDYDTRRSVQEWE
;
A
#
# COMPACT_ATOMS: atom_id res chain seq x y z
N MET A 1 0.47 32.99 77.88
CA MET A 1 0.10 33.49 76.53
C MET A 1 1.19 33.06 75.57
N LEU A 2 0.94 32.00 74.78
CA LEU A 2 1.73 31.67 73.61
C LEU A 2 0.71 31.44 72.50
N SER A 3 0.69 32.39 71.57
CA SER A 3 -0.17 32.47 70.41
C SER A 3 0.09 31.30 69.46
N SER A 4 -0.93 30.49 69.24
CA SER A 4 -1.03 29.52 68.17
C SER A 4 -0.92 30.23 66.82
N VAL A 5 0.16 29.94 66.09
CA VAL A 5 0.28 30.26 64.67
C VAL A 5 -0.64 29.31 63.91
N CYS A 6 -1.71 29.82 63.30
CA CYS A 6 -2.51 29.07 62.34
C CYS A 6 -1.64 28.71 61.11
N PRO A 7 -1.65 27.46 60.61
CA PRO A 7 -1.15 27.19 59.27
C PRO A 7 -2.17 27.76 58.28
N SER A 8 -1.84 28.89 57.66
CA SER A 8 -2.61 29.52 56.59
C SER A 8 -2.37 28.79 55.26
N GLY A 9 -2.91 27.59 55.14
CA GLY A 9 -3.09 26.88 53.87
C GLY A 9 -4.57 26.85 53.47
N PRO A 10 -4.90 26.63 52.18
CA PRO A 10 -6.28 26.40 51.76
C PRO A 10 -6.87 25.17 52.45
N GLU A 11 -8.09 25.26 52.99
CA GLU A 11 -8.78 24.12 53.62
C GLU A 11 -9.07 23.02 52.58
N PRO A 12 -9.03 21.72 52.94
CA PRO A 12 -9.35 20.64 52.01
C PRO A 12 -10.83 20.68 51.64
N VAL A 13 -11.14 20.58 50.35
CA VAL A 13 -12.51 20.49 49.85
C VAL A 13 -12.74 19.10 49.27
N LEU A 14 -13.83 18.44 49.62
CA LEU A 14 -14.20 17.16 49.01
C LEU A 14 -15.11 17.42 47.81
N LEU A 15 -14.65 17.04 46.62
CA LEU A 15 -15.40 17.09 45.38
C LEU A 15 -15.99 15.70 45.12
N PHE A 16 -17.30 15.60 44.92
CA PHE A 16 -17.96 14.31 44.72
C PHE A 16 -19.09 14.38 43.68
N ALA A 17 -19.31 13.28 42.97
CA ALA A 17 -20.44 13.11 42.05
C ALA A 17 -21.61 12.47 42.78
N ASN A 18 -22.81 12.95 42.49
CA ASN A 18 -24.04 12.49 43.13
C ASN A 18 -25.10 12.11 42.07
N ARG A 19 -24.62 11.58 40.94
CA ARG A 19 -25.38 11.14 39.77
C ARG A 19 -25.98 12.28 38.94
N ILE A 20 -26.81 13.12 39.57
CA ILE A 20 -27.52 14.23 38.91
C ILE A 20 -26.79 15.58 39.02
N ASP A 21 -25.79 15.66 39.88
CA ASP A 21 -25.00 16.85 40.14
C ASP A 21 -23.60 16.52 40.66
N ILE A 22 -22.70 17.49 40.52
CA ILE A 22 -21.35 17.46 41.12
C ILE A 22 -21.29 18.57 42.18
N ARG A 23 -20.76 18.24 43.36
CA ARG A 23 -20.83 19.10 44.54
C ARG A 23 -19.52 19.12 45.30
N GLN A 24 -19.35 20.18 46.08
CA GLN A 24 -18.22 20.40 46.95
C GLN A 24 -18.69 20.47 48.41
N VAL A 25 -17.94 19.85 49.32
CA VAL A 25 -18.20 19.89 50.76
C VAL A 25 -16.91 20.11 51.52
N LEU A 26 -16.93 21.03 52.49
CA LEU A 26 -15.80 21.23 53.41
C LEU A 26 -15.93 20.24 54.59
N PRO A 27 -14.90 19.46 54.95
CA PRO A 27 -14.99 18.50 56.04
C PRO A 27 -15.26 19.15 57.41
N HIS A 28 -14.78 20.37 57.63
CA HIS A 28 -14.86 21.08 58.91
C HIS A 28 -15.95 22.15 58.97
N ARG A 29 -16.61 22.45 57.84
CA ARG A 29 -17.70 23.42 57.75
C ARG A 29 -18.89 22.77 57.09
N SER A 30 -20.10 23.04 57.58
CA SER A 30 -21.35 22.54 56.96
C SER A 30 -21.67 23.15 55.58
N GLU A 31 -20.71 23.82 54.95
CA GLU A 31 -20.84 24.45 53.63
C GLU A 31 -20.91 23.38 52.55
N TYR A 32 -21.99 23.46 51.78
CA TYR A 32 -22.37 22.47 50.78
C TYR A 32 -22.72 23.21 49.50
N THR A 33 -21.78 23.24 48.55
CA THR A 33 -21.88 24.04 47.33
C THR A 33 -22.14 23.15 46.12
N LEU A 34 -22.99 23.65 45.22
CA LEU A 34 -23.32 23.01 43.96
C LEU A 34 -22.35 23.55 42.90
N LEU A 35 -21.65 22.65 42.20
CA LEU A 35 -20.73 23.02 41.13
C LEU A 35 -21.40 22.93 39.77
N LEU A 36 -21.99 21.77 39.47
CA LEU A 36 -22.70 21.49 38.22
C LEU A 36 -24.04 20.83 38.56
N ASN A 37 -25.08 21.16 37.80
CA ASN A 37 -26.44 20.64 37.95
C ASN A 37 -27.00 20.07 36.65
N ASN A 38 -28.14 19.38 36.73
CA ASN A 38 -28.83 18.77 35.59
C ASN A 38 -27.95 17.81 34.77
N LEU A 39 -27.09 17.04 35.46
CA LEU A 39 -26.39 15.93 34.85
C LEU A 39 -27.35 14.72 34.80
N GLU A 40 -27.17 13.84 33.81
CA GLU A 40 -28.01 12.65 33.69
C GLU A 40 -27.53 11.56 34.65
N ASN A 41 -26.25 11.18 34.53
CA ASN A 41 -25.69 10.06 35.28
C ASN A 41 -24.16 10.15 35.43
N ALA A 42 -23.70 11.17 36.15
CA ALA A 42 -22.29 11.37 36.47
C ALA A 42 -21.76 10.28 37.44
N ILE A 43 -20.77 9.50 37.01
CA ILE A 43 -20.22 8.36 37.76
C ILE A 43 -18.81 8.67 38.30
N ALA A 44 -17.80 8.71 37.42
CA ALA A 44 -16.41 8.95 37.81
C ALA A 44 -16.06 10.44 37.66
N LEU A 45 -15.14 10.95 38.48
CA LEU A 45 -14.67 12.33 38.37
C LEU A 45 -13.21 12.47 38.77
N ASP A 46 -12.50 13.41 38.15
CA ASP A 46 -11.20 13.85 38.62
C ASP A 46 -10.98 15.32 38.21
N PHE A 47 -9.89 15.94 38.67
CA PHE A 47 -9.65 17.36 38.44
C PHE A 47 -8.22 17.65 37.96
N HIS A 48 -8.00 18.84 37.40
CA HIS A 48 -6.67 19.38 37.13
C HIS A 48 -6.53 20.70 37.89
N HIS A 49 -5.84 20.67 39.03
CA HIS A 49 -5.83 21.79 39.97
C HIS A 49 -5.16 23.03 39.39
N SER A 50 -4.02 22.90 38.69
CA SER A 50 -3.30 24.06 38.18
C SER A 50 -3.97 24.72 36.97
N LYS A 51 -4.80 23.96 36.23
CA LYS A 51 -5.60 24.48 35.11
C LYS A 51 -7.05 24.82 35.49
N GLU A 52 -7.42 24.59 36.75
CA GLU A 52 -8.76 24.79 37.27
C GLU A 52 -9.86 24.05 36.47
N LEU A 53 -9.61 22.79 36.10
CA LEU A 53 -10.56 21.97 35.33
C LEU A 53 -11.11 20.81 36.18
N VAL A 54 -12.36 20.42 35.89
CA VAL A 54 -13.01 19.19 36.40
C VAL A 54 -13.44 18.33 35.21
N PHE A 55 -13.22 17.03 35.31
CA PHE A 55 -13.62 16.03 34.33
C PHE A 55 -14.56 15.04 34.98
N TRP A 56 -15.58 14.60 34.26
CA TRP A 56 -16.48 13.54 34.72
C TRP A 56 -16.97 12.66 33.58
N SER A 57 -17.32 11.42 33.90
CA SER A 57 -17.98 10.51 32.97
C SER A 57 -19.49 10.50 33.20
N ASP A 58 -20.26 10.52 32.12
CA ASP A 58 -21.71 10.29 32.13
C ASP A 58 -22.03 8.98 31.41
N VAL A 59 -22.56 8.02 32.16
CA VAL A 59 -22.82 6.65 31.67
C VAL A 59 -24.19 6.51 31.00
N THR A 60 -25.09 7.49 31.13
CA THR A 60 -26.34 7.46 30.35
C THR A 60 -26.13 8.06 28.97
N LEU A 61 -25.25 9.05 28.88
CA LEU A 61 -24.92 9.72 27.62
C LEU A 61 -23.78 9.03 26.87
N ASP A 62 -23.02 8.14 27.52
CA ASP A 62 -21.78 7.55 27.00
C ASP A 62 -20.75 8.63 26.61
N ARG A 63 -20.52 9.59 27.52
CA ARG A 63 -19.65 10.76 27.28
C ARG A 63 -18.66 10.99 28.42
N ILE A 64 -17.51 11.54 28.08
CA ILE A 64 -16.61 12.19 29.05
C ILE A 64 -16.65 13.68 28.81
N MET A 65 -16.94 14.43 29.87
CA MET A 65 -17.14 15.87 29.84
C MET A 65 -16.05 16.58 30.64
N ARG A 66 -15.80 17.85 30.31
CA ARG A 66 -15.00 18.76 31.15
C ARG A 66 -15.72 20.07 31.40
N ALA A 67 -15.37 20.72 32.50
CA ALA A 67 -15.76 22.08 32.81
C ALA A 67 -14.67 22.78 33.62
N ASN A 68 -14.78 24.09 33.75
CA ASN A 68 -13.96 24.83 34.72
C ASN A 68 -14.42 24.50 36.16
N LEU A 69 -13.53 24.62 37.15
CA LEU A 69 -13.83 24.44 38.58
C LEU A 69 -14.82 25.48 39.14
N ASN A 70 -15.23 26.46 38.35
CA ASN A 70 -16.32 27.39 38.67
C ASN A 70 -17.69 26.96 38.06
N GLY A 71 -17.74 25.84 37.35
CA GLY A 71 -18.95 25.31 36.69
C GLY A 71 -19.24 25.87 35.30
N SER A 72 -18.39 26.75 34.76
CA SER A 72 -18.53 27.31 33.41
C SER A 72 -17.82 26.47 32.33
N ASN A 73 -18.13 26.74 31.07
CA ASN A 73 -17.50 26.14 29.89
C ASN A 73 -17.55 24.60 29.87
N VAL A 74 -18.78 24.06 29.90
CA VAL A 74 -19.02 22.62 29.77
C VAL A 74 -18.79 22.20 28.32
N GLU A 75 -17.85 21.28 28.12
CA GLU A 75 -17.45 20.77 26.81
C GLU A 75 -17.41 19.24 26.83
N GLU A 76 -17.76 18.62 25.70
CA GLU A 76 -17.59 17.18 25.47
C GLU A 76 -16.13 16.91 25.07
N VAL A 77 -15.47 16.02 25.79
CA VAL A 77 -14.06 15.65 25.53
C VAL A 77 -13.99 14.35 24.73
N VAL A 78 -14.77 13.35 25.14
CA VAL A 78 -14.91 12.09 24.40
C VAL A 78 -16.39 11.86 24.14
N SER A 79 -16.77 11.90 22.86
CA SER A 79 -18.16 11.85 22.43
C SER A 79 -18.59 10.55 21.76
N THR A 80 -17.69 9.59 21.55
CA THR A 80 -18.02 8.35 20.84
C THR A 80 -17.20 7.18 21.39
N GLY A 81 -17.68 5.95 21.16
CA GLY A 81 -16.96 4.73 21.50
C GLY A 81 -16.76 4.49 23.00
N LEU A 82 -17.70 4.96 23.82
CA LEU A 82 -17.83 4.66 25.24
C LEU A 82 -19.13 3.87 25.46
N GLU A 83 -19.17 3.02 26.47
CA GLU A 83 -20.38 2.25 26.83
C GLU A 83 -20.61 2.26 28.34
N SER A 84 -19.55 2.13 29.14
CA SER A 84 -19.67 2.28 30.59
C SER A 84 -18.35 2.78 31.20
N PRO A 85 -18.01 4.07 31.00
CA PRO A 85 -16.82 4.70 31.56
C PRO A 85 -16.93 4.80 33.09
N GLY A 86 -16.42 3.78 33.78
CA GLY A 86 -16.58 3.58 35.22
C GLY A 86 -15.51 4.24 36.09
N GLY A 87 -14.41 4.68 35.48
CA GLY A 87 -13.27 5.31 36.17
C GLY A 87 -12.54 6.31 35.28
N LEU A 88 -12.06 7.38 35.89
CA LEU A 88 -11.40 8.49 35.22
C LEU A 88 -10.25 8.98 36.09
N ALA A 89 -9.08 9.24 35.50
CA ALA A 89 -7.95 9.84 36.20
C ALA A 89 -7.14 10.77 35.30
N ILE A 90 -6.66 11.87 35.88
CA ILE A 90 -5.90 12.92 35.19
C ILE A 90 -4.42 12.81 35.52
N ASP A 91 -3.58 12.78 34.49
CA ASP A 91 -2.15 13.05 34.62
C ASP A 91 -1.93 14.56 34.60
N TRP A 92 -1.81 15.15 35.78
CA TRP A 92 -1.57 16.58 35.94
C TRP A 92 -0.14 17.03 35.60
N ILE A 93 0.81 16.09 35.40
CA ILE A 93 2.21 16.40 35.06
C ILE A 93 2.41 16.45 33.54
N HIS A 94 1.86 15.48 32.81
CA HIS A 94 2.04 15.36 31.34
C HIS A 94 0.77 15.72 30.54
N ASP A 95 -0.26 16.24 31.22
CA ASP A 95 -1.52 16.69 30.62
C ASP A 95 -2.19 15.60 29.78
N LYS A 96 -2.50 14.47 30.41
CA LYS A 96 -3.18 13.33 29.79
C LYS A 96 -4.41 12.91 30.59
N LEU A 97 -5.39 12.38 29.88
CA LEU A 97 -6.63 11.83 30.43
C LEU A 97 -6.61 10.31 30.26
N TYR A 98 -6.81 9.57 31.35
CA TYR A 98 -6.93 8.11 31.35
C TYR A 98 -8.32 7.72 31.85
N TRP A 99 -8.92 6.72 31.24
CA TRP A 99 -10.20 6.18 31.71
C TRP A 99 -10.29 4.68 31.50
N THR A 100 -11.19 4.07 32.26
CA THR A 100 -11.52 2.66 32.16
C THR A 100 -12.98 2.52 31.75
N ASP A 101 -13.24 1.66 30.77
CA ASP A 101 -14.58 1.36 30.30
C ASP A 101 -14.90 -0.12 30.54
N SER A 102 -15.93 -0.36 31.36
CA SER A 102 -16.37 -1.70 31.75
C SER A 102 -17.31 -2.35 30.76
N GLY A 103 -17.89 -1.58 29.83
CA GLY A 103 -18.68 -2.11 28.72
C GLY A 103 -17.77 -2.60 27.60
N THR A 104 -16.83 -1.75 27.18
CA THR A 104 -15.88 -2.10 26.10
C THR A 104 -14.67 -2.91 26.57
N SER A 105 -14.51 -3.09 27.89
CA SER A 105 -13.41 -3.84 28.53
C SER A 105 -12.02 -3.29 28.18
N ARG A 106 -11.85 -1.97 28.24
CA ARG A 106 -10.62 -1.28 27.81
C ARG A 106 -10.14 -0.23 28.81
N ILE A 107 -8.84 0.05 28.72
CA ILE A 107 -8.21 1.20 29.34
C ILE A 107 -7.59 2.03 28.23
N GLU A 108 -7.91 3.32 28.22
CA GLU A 108 -7.55 4.21 27.13
C GLU A 108 -6.92 5.51 27.64
N VAL A 109 -6.22 6.19 26.74
CA VAL A 109 -5.53 7.45 27.01
C VAL A 109 -5.75 8.44 25.88
N ALA A 110 -5.91 9.71 26.24
CA ALA A 110 -5.97 10.82 25.30
C ALA A 110 -5.30 12.08 25.88
N ASN A 111 -5.19 13.13 25.07
CA ASN A 111 -4.93 14.47 25.58
C ASN A 111 -6.14 14.99 26.38
N LEU A 112 -5.95 16.07 27.15
CA LEU A 112 -7.02 16.68 27.97
C LEU A 112 -8.20 17.24 27.15
N ASP A 113 -8.03 17.39 25.84
CA ASP A 113 -9.06 17.79 24.87
C ASP A 113 -9.68 16.61 24.11
N GLY A 114 -9.30 15.37 24.43
CA GLY A 114 -9.80 14.16 23.77
C GLY A 114 -9.05 13.79 22.49
N THR A 115 -8.09 14.62 22.04
CA THR A 115 -7.31 14.33 20.83
C THR A 115 -6.30 13.21 21.05
N HIS A 116 -5.89 12.58 19.94
CA HIS A 116 -4.92 11.49 19.91
C HIS A 116 -5.29 10.33 20.85
N ARG A 117 -6.55 9.91 20.82
CA ARG A 117 -7.05 8.75 21.56
C ARG A 117 -6.27 7.49 21.20
N LYS A 118 -5.85 6.74 22.22
CA LYS A 118 -5.16 5.46 22.09
C LYS A 118 -5.73 4.44 23.08
N VAL A 119 -6.00 3.23 22.62
CA VAL A 119 -6.28 2.08 23.49
C VAL A 119 -4.96 1.61 24.08
N LEU A 120 -4.85 1.65 25.41
CA LEU A 120 -3.64 1.33 26.14
C LEU A 120 -3.57 -0.15 26.50
N LEU A 121 -4.69 -0.69 27.03
CA LEU A 121 -4.82 -2.08 27.45
C LEU A 121 -6.21 -2.61 27.07
N TRP A 122 -6.27 -3.81 26.50
CA TRP A 122 -7.49 -4.47 26.04
C TRP A 122 -7.52 -5.97 26.34
N GLU A 123 -6.36 -6.64 26.29
CA GLU A 123 -6.27 -8.09 26.52
C GLU A 123 -6.60 -8.44 27.98
N ASN A 124 -7.31 -9.54 28.21
CA ASN A 124 -7.61 -10.04 29.57
C ASN A 124 -8.10 -8.92 30.50
N LEU A 125 -9.08 -8.13 30.05
CA LEU A 125 -9.84 -7.22 30.90
C LEU A 125 -11.30 -7.68 30.86
N GLU A 126 -11.95 -7.75 32.02
CA GLU A 126 -13.35 -8.16 32.10
C GLU A 126 -14.23 -6.97 32.44
N LYS A 127 -14.02 -6.33 33.59
CA LYS A 127 -14.77 -5.15 34.03
C LYS A 127 -13.86 -4.18 34.79
N PRO A 128 -12.97 -3.45 34.11
CA PRO A 128 -12.15 -2.44 34.76
C PRO A 128 -13.04 -1.30 35.30
N ARG A 129 -12.77 -0.82 36.52
CA ARG A 129 -13.62 0.19 37.21
C ARG A 129 -12.85 1.35 37.78
N ALA A 130 -12.13 1.19 38.90
CA ALA A 130 -11.42 2.32 39.51
C ALA A 130 -10.03 2.42 38.88
N ILE A 131 -9.54 3.63 38.67
CA ILE A 131 -8.21 3.91 38.16
C ILE A 131 -7.53 5.00 39.00
N ALA A 132 -6.25 4.81 39.31
CA ALA A 132 -5.43 5.77 40.02
C ALA A 132 -4.05 5.85 39.37
N LEU A 133 -3.53 7.07 39.21
CA LEU A 133 -2.26 7.33 38.53
C LEU A 133 -1.19 7.76 39.54
N HIS A 134 0.06 7.40 39.27
CA HIS A 134 1.23 7.97 39.95
C HIS A 134 2.17 8.62 38.92
N PRO A 135 1.85 9.84 38.44
CA PRO A 135 2.59 10.47 37.34
C PRO A 135 4.09 10.67 37.58
N MET A 136 4.52 10.83 38.84
CA MET A 136 5.94 10.97 39.18
C MET A 136 6.75 9.68 38.95
N GLU A 137 6.12 8.52 39.13
CA GLU A 137 6.74 7.21 38.91
C GLU A 137 6.44 6.68 37.50
N GLY A 138 5.43 7.25 36.82
CA GLY A 138 5.03 6.88 35.47
C GLY A 138 4.15 5.63 35.45
N THR A 139 3.24 5.50 36.41
CA THR A 139 2.51 4.25 36.66
C THR A 139 1.01 4.43 36.82
N ILE A 140 0.26 3.37 36.49
CA ILE A 140 -1.19 3.32 36.61
C ILE A 140 -1.58 2.08 37.41
N TYR A 141 -2.63 2.23 38.22
CA TYR A 141 -3.23 1.17 38.99
C TYR A 141 -4.73 1.15 38.71
N TRP A 142 -5.32 -0.02 38.53
CA TRP A 142 -6.75 -0.13 38.35
C TRP A 142 -7.31 -1.39 39.01
N THR A 143 -8.63 -1.40 39.17
CA THR A 143 -9.38 -2.54 39.68
C THR A 143 -10.22 -3.16 38.57
N ASP A 144 -10.26 -4.49 38.52
CA ASP A 144 -11.15 -5.28 37.66
C ASP A 144 -12.04 -6.12 38.57
N TRP A 145 -13.37 -6.00 38.39
CA TRP A 145 -14.38 -6.70 39.21
C TRP A 145 -15.15 -7.77 38.43
N GLY A 146 -14.59 -8.26 37.32
CA GLY A 146 -15.14 -9.38 36.57
C GLY A 146 -15.26 -10.69 37.36
N ASN A 147 -15.42 -11.79 36.64
CA ASN A 147 -15.45 -13.14 37.22
C ASN A 147 -14.15 -13.48 37.96
N THR A 148 -13.03 -12.89 37.52
CA THR A 148 -11.72 -13.01 38.15
C THR A 148 -11.24 -11.67 38.73
N PRO A 149 -11.77 -11.23 39.90
CA PRO A 149 -11.53 -9.90 40.44
C PRO A 149 -10.06 -9.72 40.84
N ARG A 150 -9.45 -8.63 40.36
CA ARG A 150 -8.03 -8.35 40.55
C ARG A 150 -7.74 -6.86 40.60
N ILE A 151 -6.63 -6.53 41.24
CA ILE A 151 -6.02 -5.20 41.20
C ILE A 151 -4.73 -5.34 40.42
N GLU A 152 -4.58 -4.50 39.41
CA GLU A 152 -3.48 -4.56 38.47
C GLU A 152 -2.72 -3.24 38.42
N TYR A 153 -1.53 -3.32 37.85
CA TYR A 153 -0.62 -2.22 37.68
C TYR A 153 0.07 -2.32 36.32
N SER A 154 0.37 -1.17 35.72
CA SER A 154 1.28 -1.07 34.57
C SER A 154 1.99 0.28 34.57
N SER A 155 2.95 0.44 33.66
CA SER A 155 3.48 1.76 33.31
C SER A 155 2.41 2.55 32.54
N MET A 156 2.49 3.88 32.57
CA MET A 156 1.55 4.77 31.87
C MET A 156 1.57 4.65 30.35
N ASP A 157 2.61 4.04 29.78
CA ASP A 157 2.67 3.64 28.37
C ASP A 157 2.07 2.25 28.07
N GLY A 158 1.51 1.58 29.08
CA GLY A 158 0.90 0.24 28.99
C GLY A 158 1.90 -0.91 29.21
N SER A 159 3.21 -0.61 29.29
CA SER A 159 4.23 -1.65 29.49
C SER A 159 4.28 -2.17 30.93
N ASN A 160 4.97 -3.31 31.14
CA ASN A 160 5.19 -3.92 32.47
C ASN A 160 3.90 -4.20 33.26
N ARG A 161 2.82 -4.61 32.59
CA ARG A 161 1.57 -5.00 33.23
C ARG A 161 1.76 -6.19 34.19
N ARG A 162 1.25 -6.07 35.41
CA ARG A 162 1.34 -7.08 36.48
C ARG A 162 0.10 -7.04 37.37
N ILE A 163 -0.25 -8.21 37.90
CA ILE A 163 -1.29 -8.34 38.92
C ILE A 163 -0.67 -8.05 40.29
N ILE A 164 -1.29 -7.14 41.05
CA ILE A 164 -0.87 -6.73 42.40
C ILE A 164 -1.59 -7.55 43.46
N ALA A 165 -2.89 -7.78 43.28
CA ALA A 165 -3.70 -8.59 44.18
C ALA A 165 -4.81 -9.31 43.43
N ASP A 166 -4.96 -10.61 43.68
CA ASP A 166 -5.95 -11.52 43.08
C ASP A 166 -6.66 -12.42 44.12
N THR A 167 -6.20 -12.39 45.37
CA THR A 167 -6.77 -13.19 46.47
C THR A 167 -7.71 -12.35 47.33
N HIS A 168 -8.77 -12.94 47.87
CA HIS A 168 -9.72 -12.25 48.78
C HIS A 168 -10.24 -10.91 48.22
N LEU A 169 -10.58 -10.88 46.93
CA LEU A 169 -11.23 -9.75 46.27
C LEU A 169 -12.54 -10.23 45.65
N PHE A 170 -13.55 -9.37 45.63
CA PHE A 170 -14.81 -9.65 44.95
C PHE A 170 -15.29 -8.42 44.20
N TRP A 171 -15.54 -7.29 44.88
CA TRP A 171 -15.93 -6.03 44.23
C TRP A 171 -15.03 -4.86 44.65
N PRO A 172 -13.78 -4.80 44.14
CA PRO A 172 -12.87 -3.68 44.39
C PRO A 172 -13.35 -2.41 43.65
N ASN A 173 -14.17 -1.60 44.31
CA ASN A 173 -14.93 -0.51 43.65
C ASN A 173 -14.17 0.81 43.52
N GLY A 174 -13.28 1.11 44.46
CA GLY A 174 -12.60 2.40 44.58
C GLY A 174 -11.16 2.22 44.99
N LEU A 175 -10.28 3.07 44.46
CA LEU A 175 -8.83 2.97 44.61
C LEU A 175 -8.22 4.37 44.76
N THR A 176 -7.31 4.55 45.73
CA THR A 176 -6.58 5.82 45.91
C THR A 176 -5.16 5.59 46.40
N ILE A 177 -4.27 6.53 46.07
CA ILE A 177 -2.85 6.47 46.42
C ILE A 177 -2.52 7.55 47.45
N ASP A 178 -1.84 7.14 48.52
CA ASP A 178 -1.18 8.03 49.48
C ASP A 178 0.27 8.24 49.04
N TYR A 179 0.51 9.32 48.29
CA TYR A 179 1.83 9.66 47.74
C TYR A 179 2.88 9.90 48.83
N ALA A 180 2.49 10.42 49.99
CA ALA A 180 3.43 10.67 51.10
C ALA A 180 3.78 9.38 51.85
N GLY A 181 2.82 8.46 51.94
CA GLY A 181 2.98 7.17 52.63
C GLY A 181 3.52 6.03 51.77
N HIS A 182 3.64 6.22 50.44
CA HIS A 182 3.93 5.16 49.44
C HIS A 182 3.02 3.93 49.59
N ARG A 183 1.72 4.17 49.72
CA ARG A 183 0.72 3.10 49.91
C ARG A 183 -0.52 3.32 49.07
N MET A 184 -1.16 2.23 48.70
CA MET A 184 -2.45 2.23 48.04
C MET A 184 -3.55 1.78 49.01
N TYR A 185 -4.72 2.39 48.89
CA TYR A 185 -5.93 2.05 49.64
C TYR A 185 -7.03 1.74 48.64
N TRP A 186 -7.78 0.67 48.88
CA TRP A 186 -8.95 0.34 48.08
C TRP A 186 -10.09 -0.14 48.96
N VAL A 187 -11.28 -0.13 48.38
CA VAL A 187 -12.51 -0.56 49.05
C VAL A 187 -13.10 -1.75 48.31
N ASP A 188 -13.44 -2.81 49.06
CA ASP A 188 -14.18 -3.94 48.54
C ASP A 188 -15.63 -3.88 49.06
N ALA A 189 -16.55 -3.66 48.13
CA ALA A 189 -17.97 -3.49 48.39
C ALA A 189 -18.64 -4.76 48.91
N LYS A 190 -18.18 -5.94 48.50
CA LYS A 190 -18.78 -7.22 48.88
C LYS A 190 -18.15 -7.81 50.13
N HIS A 191 -16.84 -7.64 50.30
CA HIS A 191 -16.13 -8.04 51.52
C HIS A 191 -16.28 -7.04 52.66
N HIS A 192 -16.99 -5.93 52.43
CA HIS A 192 -17.34 -4.96 53.47
C HIS A 192 -16.09 -4.40 54.17
N VAL A 193 -15.05 -4.04 53.41
CA VAL A 193 -13.74 -3.68 53.99
C VAL A 193 -12.99 -2.61 53.18
N ILE A 194 -12.26 -1.73 53.88
CA ILE A 194 -11.17 -0.92 53.33
C ILE A 194 -9.84 -1.61 53.63
N GLU A 195 -9.05 -1.84 52.59
CA GLU A 195 -7.74 -2.43 52.72
C GLU A 195 -6.64 -1.49 52.26
N ARG A 196 -5.43 -1.76 52.75
CA ARG A 196 -4.23 -1.01 52.42
C ARG A 196 -3.09 -1.97 52.11
N ALA A 197 -2.31 -1.67 51.09
CA ALA A 197 -1.04 -2.32 50.80
C ALA A 197 0.03 -1.28 50.43
N ASP A 198 1.28 -1.74 50.37
CA ASP A 198 2.34 -1.01 49.68
C ASP A 198 2.06 -0.98 48.17
N LEU A 199 2.71 -0.07 47.43
CA LEU A 199 2.48 0.12 45.98
C LEU A 199 2.79 -1.11 45.11
N ASP A 200 3.46 -2.12 45.66
CA ASP A 200 3.76 -3.39 44.99
C ASP A 200 2.85 -4.55 45.47
N GLY A 201 1.84 -4.27 46.30
CA GLY A 201 0.90 -5.24 46.83
C GLY A 201 1.33 -5.93 48.13
N ARG A 202 2.55 -5.67 48.62
CA ARG A 202 3.03 -6.26 49.88
C ARG A 202 2.38 -5.58 51.10
N ASN A 203 2.51 -6.22 52.26
CA ASN A 203 2.01 -5.70 53.55
C ASN A 203 0.51 -5.35 53.59
N ARG A 204 -0.32 -6.13 52.88
CA ARG A 204 -1.77 -5.98 52.85
C ARG A 204 -2.39 -6.10 54.25
N LYS A 205 -3.19 -5.11 54.65
CA LYS A 205 -3.92 -5.07 55.93
C LYS A 205 -5.31 -4.46 55.75
N ALA A 206 -6.30 -5.06 56.41
CA ALA A 206 -7.64 -4.48 56.55
C ALA A 206 -7.62 -3.36 57.60
N VAL A 207 -8.28 -2.23 57.29
CA VAL A 207 -8.31 -1.02 58.14
C VAL A 207 -9.68 -0.82 58.77
N ILE A 208 -10.76 -0.88 57.98
CA ILE A 208 -12.14 -0.57 58.42
C ILE A 208 -13.11 -1.57 57.80
N SER A 209 -14.11 -2.02 58.55
CA SER A 209 -15.24 -2.79 58.01
C SER A 209 -16.45 -1.89 57.76
N LEU A 210 -17.07 -2.00 56.59
CA LEU A 210 -18.05 -1.04 56.06
C LEU A 210 -19.21 -1.72 55.33
N PRO A 211 -20.44 -1.17 55.38
CA PRO A 211 -21.60 -1.80 54.77
C PRO A 211 -21.56 -1.81 53.24
N HIS A 212 -21.36 -0.70 52.53
CA HIS A 212 -21.25 -0.75 51.06
C HIS A 212 -20.48 0.45 50.48
N PRO A 213 -19.13 0.45 50.60
CA PRO A 213 -18.30 1.53 50.08
C PRO A 213 -18.23 1.52 48.55
N PHE A 214 -18.23 2.70 47.94
CA PHE A 214 -18.11 2.87 46.49
C PHE A 214 -16.76 3.48 46.09
N ALA A 215 -16.49 4.73 46.45
CA ALA A 215 -15.24 5.42 46.15
C ALA A 215 -14.51 5.87 47.42
N ILE A 216 -13.21 6.09 47.31
CA ILE A 216 -12.33 6.44 48.43
C ILE A 216 -11.30 7.49 48.02
N THR A 217 -11.01 8.42 48.92
CA THR A 217 -9.93 9.40 48.78
C THR A 217 -9.20 9.57 50.12
N VAL A 218 -7.97 10.08 50.08
CA VAL A 218 -7.11 10.25 51.25
C VAL A 218 -6.58 11.67 51.30
N PHE A 219 -6.57 12.27 52.49
CA PHE A 219 -5.92 13.55 52.73
C PHE A 219 -5.36 13.58 54.16
N GLU A 220 -4.11 14.01 54.29
CA GLU A 220 -3.35 13.96 55.56
C GLU A 220 -3.48 12.59 56.25
N ASP A 221 -4.06 12.58 57.46
CA ASP A 221 -4.23 11.39 58.29
C ASP A 221 -5.64 10.78 58.21
N SER A 222 -6.49 11.29 57.31
CA SER A 222 -7.90 10.90 57.19
C SER A 222 -8.20 10.24 55.84
N LEU A 223 -9.01 9.19 55.89
CA LEU A 223 -9.66 8.58 54.73
C LEU A 223 -11.08 9.13 54.63
N TYR A 224 -11.53 9.38 53.41
CA TYR A 224 -12.90 9.76 53.09
C TYR A 224 -13.47 8.79 52.08
N TRP A 225 -14.69 8.32 52.28
CA TRP A 225 -15.34 7.41 51.32
C TRP A 225 -16.84 7.66 51.20
N THR A 226 -17.38 7.29 50.06
CA THR A 226 -18.81 7.28 49.78
C THR A 226 -19.40 5.91 50.07
N ASP A 227 -20.59 5.87 50.66
CA ASP A 227 -21.28 4.62 50.98
C ASP A 227 -22.74 4.68 50.51
N TRP A 228 -23.12 3.68 49.69
CA TRP A 228 -24.44 3.61 49.05
C TRP A 228 -25.55 3.17 50.00
N HIS A 229 -25.22 2.34 51.00
CA HIS A 229 -26.21 1.84 51.95
C HIS A 229 -26.63 2.95 52.94
N THR A 230 -25.66 3.72 53.43
CA THR A 230 -25.88 4.84 54.34
C THR A 230 -26.18 6.16 53.63
N LYS A 231 -26.00 6.21 52.31
CA LYS A 231 -26.15 7.42 51.47
C LYS A 231 -25.40 8.62 52.06
N SER A 232 -24.14 8.39 52.41
CA SER A 232 -23.33 9.34 53.17
C SER A 232 -21.87 9.37 52.73
N ILE A 233 -21.20 10.48 53.04
CA ILE A 233 -19.75 10.61 53.01
C ILE A 233 -19.24 10.46 54.43
N ASN A 234 -18.33 9.52 54.62
CA ASN A 234 -17.76 9.17 55.92
C ASN A 234 -16.27 9.51 55.95
N SER A 235 -15.75 9.72 57.16
CA SER A 235 -14.32 9.92 57.41
C SER A 235 -13.84 9.04 58.55
N ALA A 236 -12.58 8.62 58.52
CA ALA A 236 -11.91 7.93 59.63
C ALA A 236 -10.38 8.07 59.51
N ASN A 237 -9.66 7.79 60.60
CA ASN A 237 -8.21 7.85 60.61
C ASN A 237 -7.56 6.72 59.77
N LYS A 238 -6.63 7.07 58.87
CA LYS A 238 -6.02 6.15 57.90
C LYS A 238 -5.16 5.04 58.51
N PHE A 239 -4.62 5.24 59.71
CA PHE A 239 -3.72 4.27 60.36
C PHE A 239 -4.45 3.30 61.27
N THR A 240 -5.46 3.80 61.99
CA THR A 240 -6.13 3.05 63.06
C THR A 240 -7.54 2.62 62.71
N GLY A 241 -8.17 3.23 61.69
CA GLY A 241 -9.58 3.04 61.37
C GLY A 241 -10.55 3.58 62.42
N LYS A 242 -10.03 4.28 63.45
CA LYS A 242 -10.83 4.85 64.55
C LYS A 242 -11.29 6.26 64.21
N ASN A 243 -12.17 6.80 65.05
CA ASN A 243 -12.81 8.13 64.89
C ASN A 243 -13.62 8.23 63.60
N GLN A 244 -14.52 7.26 63.39
CA GLN A 244 -15.43 7.30 62.25
C GLN A 244 -16.48 8.38 62.45
N GLU A 245 -16.56 9.31 61.50
CA GLU A 245 -17.50 10.43 61.51
C GLU A 245 -18.24 10.51 60.18
N ILE A 246 -19.52 10.89 60.23
CA ILE A 246 -20.33 11.13 59.04
C ILE A 246 -20.21 12.63 58.71
N ILE A 247 -19.49 12.96 57.64
CA ILE A 247 -19.33 14.34 57.18
C ILE A 247 -20.66 14.86 56.62
N ARG A 248 -21.34 14.04 55.81
CA ARG A 248 -22.63 14.39 55.22
C ARG A 248 -23.50 13.17 54.99
N ASN A 249 -24.78 13.28 55.28
CA ASN A 249 -25.79 12.25 55.05
C ASN A 249 -26.93 12.75 54.16
N LYS A 250 -27.89 11.86 53.83
CA LYS A 250 -29.05 12.14 52.96
C LYS A 250 -28.66 12.55 51.54
N LEU A 251 -27.57 11.98 51.02
CA LEU A 251 -27.19 12.11 49.62
C LEU A 251 -28.11 11.24 48.75
N HIS A 252 -28.17 11.51 47.44
CA HIS A 252 -29.05 10.76 46.55
C HIS A 252 -28.43 9.39 46.24
N PHE A 253 -27.32 9.42 45.50
CA PHE A 253 -26.42 8.30 45.21
C PHE A 253 -25.00 8.87 45.08
N PRO A 254 -24.23 8.93 46.17
CA PRO A 254 -22.85 9.42 46.10
C PRO A 254 -21.99 8.40 45.35
N MET A 255 -21.45 8.83 44.22
CA MET A 255 -20.63 8.04 43.30
C MET A 255 -19.16 8.24 43.69
N ASP A 256 -18.37 8.81 42.79
CA ASP A 256 -16.95 9.06 43.00
C ASP A 256 -16.67 10.27 43.92
N ILE A 257 -15.50 10.27 44.59
CA ILE A 257 -15.08 11.31 45.53
C ILE A 257 -13.57 11.55 45.49
N HIS A 258 -13.17 12.81 45.37
CA HIS A 258 -11.77 13.24 45.37
C HIS A 258 -11.55 14.44 46.30
N THR A 259 -10.40 14.47 46.97
CA THR A 259 -10.00 15.64 47.78
C THR A 259 -9.35 16.69 46.88
N LEU A 260 -10.03 17.82 46.69
CA LEU A 260 -9.55 18.98 45.94
C LEU A 260 -8.59 19.79 46.81
N HIS A 261 -7.29 19.58 46.61
CA HIS A 261 -6.21 20.32 47.26
C HIS A 261 -4.91 20.23 46.44
N PRO A 262 -4.06 21.27 46.38
CA PRO A 262 -2.80 21.23 45.61
C PRO A 262 -1.88 20.06 46.00
N GLN A 263 -1.87 19.65 47.27
CA GLN A 263 -1.04 18.53 47.75
C GLN A 263 -1.49 17.15 47.23
N ARG A 264 -2.70 17.02 46.69
CA ARG A 264 -3.14 15.78 46.01
C ARG A 264 -2.57 15.67 44.60
N GLN A 265 -2.10 16.78 44.03
CA GLN A 265 -1.44 16.84 42.74
C GLN A 265 -0.06 17.51 42.91
N PRO A 266 0.87 16.87 43.64
CA PRO A 266 2.16 17.48 43.92
C PRO A 266 2.93 17.72 42.61
N ALA A 267 3.69 18.82 42.57
CA ALA A 267 4.50 19.16 41.41
C ALA A 267 5.63 18.15 41.23
N GLY A 268 5.82 17.66 40.01
CA GLY A 268 6.89 16.73 39.67
C GLY A 268 7.59 17.13 38.37
N LYS A 269 8.71 16.47 38.08
CA LYS A 269 9.44 16.68 36.82
C LYS A 269 8.66 16.05 35.67
N ASN A 270 8.17 16.88 34.75
CA ASN A 270 7.62 16.40 33.48
C ASN A 270 8.74 15.76 32.65
N ARG A 271 8.64 14.44 32.40
CA ARG A 271 9.66 13.66 31.67
C ARG A 271 9.66 13.98 30.17
N CYS A 272 8.50 14.33 29.63
CA CYS A 272 8.31 14.75 28.24
C CYS A 272 8.82 16.19 27.97
N GLY A 273 9.10 16.99 29.00
CA GLY A 273 9.54 18.38 28.82
C GLY A 273 8.52 19.26 28.07
N ALA A 274 8.97 20.40 27.54
CA ALA A 274 8.11 21.39 26.90
C ALA A 274 7.75 21.08 25.42
N ASN A 275 8.48 20.15 24.77
CA ASN A 275 8.29 19.81 23.36
C ASN A 275 7.73 18.39 23.17
N ASN A 276 6.84 17.94 24.07
CA ASN A 276 6.20 16.61 24.01
C ASN A 276 7.21 15.45 23.84
N GLY A 277 8.40 15.55 24.41
CA GLY A 277 9.46 14.54 24.30
C GLY A 277 10.07 14.38 22.90
N GLY A 278 9.77 15.27 21.96
CA GLY A 278 10.07 15.08 20.53
C GLY A 278 9.08 14.15 19.81
N CYS A 279 8.01 13.72 20.49
CA CYS A 279 6.97 12.88 19.91
C CYS A 279 5.97 13.71 19.09
N THR A 280 5.53 13.16 17.95
CA THR A 280 4.58 13.83 17.05
C THR A 280 3.15 13.87 17.61
N HIS A 281 2.71 12.81 18.31
CA HIS A 281 1.32 12.68 18.82
C HIS A 281 1.27 12.61 20.36
N LEU A 282 1.54 11.45 20.95
CA LEU A 282 1.51 11.25 22.40
C LEU A 282 2.91 11.00 22.97
N CYS A 283 3.19 11.61 24.11
CA CYS A 283 4.30 11.25 24.99
C CYS A 283 3.74 10.65 26.28
N LEU A 284 4.02 9.37 26.53
CA LEU A 284 3.55 8.63 27.70
C LEU A 284 4.73 8.31 28.61
N PRO A 285 4.72 8.68 29.90
CA PRO A 285 5.83 8.38 30.80
C PRO A 285 5.88 6.87 31.09
N ASN A 286 7.08 6.36 31.37
CA ASN A 286 7.28 4.99 31.83
C ASN A 286 8.23 4.98 33.03
N SER A 287 8.45 3.83 33.67
CA SER A 287 9.30 3.74 34.86
C SER A 287 10.72 4.28 34.69
N LYS A 288 11.29 4.29 33.47
CA LYS A 288 12.65 4.76 33.16
C LYS A 288 12.70 6.20 32.63
N ASP A 289 11.85 6.54 31.67
CA ASP A 289 11.77 7.86 31.02
C ASP A 289 10.37 8.09 30.40
N TYR A 290 10.23 8.11 29.07
CA TYR A 290 8.96 8.19 28.33
C TYR A 290 9.02 7.41 27.01
N THR A 291 7.85 7.13 26.42
CA THR A 291 7.66 6.44 25.14
C THR A 291 6.77 7.28 24.22
N CYS A 292 7.15 7.42 22.96
CA CYS A 292 6.29 8.05 21.95
C CYS A 292 5.23 7.06 21.48
N ALA A 293 3.97 7.48 21.50
CA ALA A 293 2.84 6.67 21.07
C ALA A 293 2.02 7.38 19.99
N CYS A 294 1.47 6.59 19.07
CA CYS A 294 0.55 7.06 18.04
C CYS A 294 -0.90 6.74 18.45
N PRO A 295 -1.90 7.48 17.93
CA PRO A 295 -3.31 7.14 18.08
C PRO A 295 -3.60 5.72 17.57
N THR A 296 -4.67 5.10 18.05
CA THR A 296 -5.13 3.81 17.54
C THR A 296 -5.39 3.93 16.03
N GLY A 297 -4.88 2.98 15.23
CA GLY A 297 -5.09 2.98 13.78
C GLY A 297 -4.35 4.09 13.02
N PHE A 298 -3.19 4.58 13.46
CA PHE A 298 -2.46 5.64 12.74
C PHE A 298 -1.76 5.19 11.44
N ARG A 299 -1.66 3.88 11.19
CA ARG A 299 -1.13 3.30 9.95
C ARG A 299 -2.22 2.42 9.35
N LEU A 300 -2.89 2.90 8.30
CA LEU A 300 -4.08 2.29 7.72
C LEU A 300 -3.98 2.34 6.19
N ASP A 301 -3.30 1.36 5.60
CA ASP A 301 -3.40 1.14 4.15
C ASP A 301 -4.59 0.21 3.83
N LYS A 302 -4.93 -0.68 4.77
CA LYS A 302 -6.00 -1.69 4.65
C LYS A 302 -6.67 -1.92 6.00
N PHE A 303 -8.00 -1.81 6.06
CA PHE A 303 -8.74 -2.05 7.30
C PHE A 303 -10.15 -2.58 7.04
N LEU A 304 -10.66 -3.31 8.02
CA LEU A 304 -12.03 -3.81 8.04
C LEU A 304 -12.93 -2.74 8.63
N LEU A 305 -13.80 -2.17 7.83
CA LEU A 305 -14.82 -1.20 8.24
C LEU A 305 -16.13 -1.96 8.54
N PHE A 306 -16.76 -1.71 9.68
CA PHE A 306 -18.02 -2.35 10.03
C PHE A 306 -18.95 -1.41 10.80
N ALA A 307 -20.25 -1.59 10.62
CA ALA A 307 -21.28 -0.81 11.28
C ALA A 307 -21.82 -1.59 12.47
N ARG A 308 -21.95 -0.89 13.59
CA ARG A 308 -22.94 -1.21 14.62
C ARG A 308 -24.08 -0.21 14.49
N ARG A 309 -25.23 -0.54 15.06
CA ARG A 309 -26.40 0.36 15.02
C ARG A 309 -26.07 1.81 15.44
N MET A 310 -25.28 1.99 16.50
CA MET A 310 -25.00 3.33 17.07
C MET A 310 -23.63 3.92 16.70
N ASP A 311 -22.73 3.16 16.07
CA ASP A 311 -21.40 3.63 15.73
C ASP A 311 -20.80 2.88 14.52
N ILE A 312 -19.81 3.50 13.87
CA ILE A 312 -19.06 2.88 12.78
C ILE A 312 -17.63 2.69 13.26
N ARG A 313 -17.11 1.49 13.05
CA ARG A 313 -15.82 1.05 13.60
C ARG A 313 -14.91 0.52 12.51
N ARG A 314 -13.62 0.50 12.81
CA ARG A 314 -12.58 -0.03 11.93
C ARG A 314 -11.65 -0.96 12.69
N ILE A 315 -11.20 -2.03 12.05
CA ILE A 315 -10.14 -2.91 12.54
C ILE A 315 -8.96 -2.81 11.59
N SER A 316 -7.82 -2.37 12.08
CA SER A 316 -6.61 -2.36 11.27
C SER A 316 -6.09 -3.78 11.07
N PHE A 317 -5.70 -4.12 9.85
CA PHE A 317 -4.93 -5.34 9.60
C PHE A 317 -3.42 -5.14 9.82
N ASP A 318 -2.98 -3.88 10.01
CA ASP A 318 -1.57 -3.51 10.15
C ASP A 318 -1.07 -3.59 11.60
N THR A 319 -1.98 -3.57 12.58
CA THR A 319 -1.63 -3.72 14.00
C THR A 319 -1.83 -5.17 14.44
N GLU A 320 -0.84 -5.72 15.14
CA GLU A 320 -0.93 -7.09 15.68
C GLU A 320 -2.08 -7.26 16.69
N ASP A 321 -2.61 -6.15 17.22
CA ASP A 321 -3.68 -6.12 18.22
C ASP A 321 -5.09 -6.37 17.67
N LEU A 322 -5.32 -6.25 16.34
CA LEU A 322 -6.65 -6.29 15.71
C LEU A 322 -7.72 -5.49 16.50
N SER A 323 -7.29 -4.41 17.16
CA SER A 323 -8.18 -3.62 18.00
C SER A 323 -9.13 -2.81 17.13
N ASP A 324 -10.44 -2.90 17.43
CA ASP A 324 -11.41 -2.04 16.75
C ASP A 324 -11.40 -0.62 17.33
N ASP A 325 -11.36 0.37 16.44
CA ASP A 325 -11.38 1.78 16.74
C ASP A 325 -12.68 2.41 16.24
N VAL A 326 -13.25 3.33 17.00
CA VAL A 326 -14.52 3.98 16.66
C VAL A 326 -14.23 5.25 15.86
N ILE A 327 -14.81 5.37 14.68
CA ILE A 327 -14.72 6.61 13.90
C ILE A 327 -15.55 7.68 14.61
N PRO A 328 -14.98 8.86 14.94
CA PRO A 328 -15.67 9.87 15.74
C PRO A 328 -16.71 10.62 14.89
N LEU A 329 -17.84 9.96 14.66
CA LEU A 329 -18.98 10.48 13.90
C LEU A 329 -20.07 10.98 14.85
N ALA A 330 -20.66 12.13 14.54
CA ALA A 330 -21.80 12.66 15.25
C ALA A 330 -23.11 12.05 14.73
N ASP A 331 -24.13 11.97 15.60
CA ASP A 331 -25.52 11.65 15.23
C ASP A 331 -25.76 10.33 14.48
N VAL A 332 -24.88 9.33 14.62
CA VAL A 332 -25.13 7.96 14.13
C VAL A 332 -26.13 7.28 15.08
N ARG A 333 -27.31 6.89 14.56
CA ARG A 333 -28.39 6.30 15.36
C ARG A 333 -28.74 4.88 14.94
N SER A 334 -28.71 4.61 13.65
CA SER A 334 -28.98 3.27 13.12
C SER A 334 -28.27 3.07 11.78
N ALA A 335 -26.94 3.05 11.79
CA ALA A 335 -26.15 2.74 10.62
C ALA A 335 -26.43 1.30 10.16
N VAL A 336 -26.87 1.13 8.91
CA VAL A 336 -27.26 -0.18 8.35
C VAL A 336 -26.28 -0.66 7.30
N ALA A 337 -26.08 0.10 6.22
CA ALA A 337 -25.16 -0.24 5.13
C ALA A 337 -24.00 0.75 5.06
N LEU A 338 -22.86 0.27 4.56
CA LEU A 338 -21.62 1.03 4.44
C LEU A 338 -21.02 0.84 3.06
N ASP A 339 -20.43 1.88 2.49
CA ASP A 339 -19.45 1.70 1.41
C ASP A 339 -18.41 2.82 1.48
N TRP A 340 -17.34 2.72 0.73
CA TRP A 340 -16.21 3.64 0.80
C TRP A 340 -15.68 4.05 -0.56
N ASP A 341 -15.02 5.19 -0.60
CA ASP A 341 -14.28 5.70 -1.75
C ASP A 341 -12.80 5.90 -1.36
N SER A 342 -11.91 5.15 -2.02
CA SER A 342 -10.46 5.20 -1.75
C SER A 342 -9.79 6.43 -2.34
N LYS A 343 -10.38 7.09 -3.34
CA LYS A 343 -9.73 8.23 -4.00
C LYS A 343 -9.71 9.45 -3.11
N ASP A 344 -10.83 9.71 -2.44
CA ASP A 344 -11.05 10.89 -1.60
C ASP A 344 -11.14 10.54 -0.09
N ASP A 345 -10.87 9.28 0.28
CA ASP A 345 -10.83 8.78 1.66
C ASP A 345 -12.18 8.87 2.42
N TYR A 346 -13.31 8.84 1.71
CA TYR A 346 -14.65 8.94 2.29
C TYR A 346 -15.25 7.57 2.61
N VAL A 347 -15.96 7.51 3.73
CA VAL A 347 -16.89 6.44 4.11
C VAL A 347 -18.31 6.99 4.01
N TYR A 348 -19.20 6.23 3.37
CA TYR A 348 -20.61 6.52 3.23
C TYR A 348 -21.42 5.50 4.02
N TRP A 349 -22.52 5.94 4.61
CA TRP A 349 -23.42 5.04 5.34
C TRP A 349 -24.88 5.48 5.21
N THR A 350 -25.77 4.50 5.33
CA THR A 350 -27.21 4.73 5.46
C THR A 350 -27.62 4.67 6.93
N ASP A 351 -28.49 5.58 7.35
CA ASP A 351 -29.06 5.59 8.69
C ASP A 351 -30.58 5.55 8.61
N VAL A 352 -31.16 4.43 9.07
CA VAL A 352 -32.60 4.14 8.98
C VAL A 352 -33.42 4.84 10.07
N SER A 353 -32.78 5.39 11.11
CA SER A 353 -33.51 6.14 12.15
C SER A 353 -33.57 7.64 11.85
N THR A 354 -32.65 8.13 11.02
CA THR A 354 -32.60 9.54 10.57
C THR A 354 -33.05 9.71 9.13
N ASP A 355 -33.41 8.62 8.44
CA ASP A 355 -33.80 8.59 7.03
C ASP A 355 -32.78 9.33 6.14
N SER A 356 -31.49 9.05 6.37
CA SER A 356 -30.42 9.79 5.71
C SER A 356 -29.29 8.91 5.18
N ILE A 357 -28.61 9.41 4.16
CA ILE A 357 -27.34 8.89 3.67
C ILE A 357 -26.29 9.95 3.95
N SER A 358 -25.27 9.58 4.72
CA SER A 358 -24.23 10.49 5.19
C SER A 358 -22.85 10.01 4.75
N ARG A 359 -21.88 10.94 4.75
CA ARG A 359 -20.48 10.64 4.47
C ARG A 359 -19.55 11.38 5.42
N ALA A 360 -18.39 10.81 5.67
CA ALA A 360 -17.30 11.42 6.43
C ALA A 360 -15.98 10.81 5.99
N LYS A 361 -14.86 11.46 6.26
CA LYS A 361 -13.55 10.82 6.10
C LYS A 361 -13.36 9.73 7.15
N TRP A 362 -12.47 8.79 6.90
CA TRP A 362 -12.18 7.71 7.86
C TRP A 362 -11.59 8.19 9.20
N ASP A 363 -11.13 9.44 9.30
CA ASP A 363 -10.72 10.09 10.57
C ASP A 363 -11.90 10.77 11.31
N GLY A 364 -13.11 10.69 10.76
CA GLY A 364 -14.33 11.33 11.26
C GLY A 364 -14.49 12.80 10.83
N SER A 365 -13.49 13.39 10.19
CA SER A 365 -13.57 14.77 9.72
C SER A 365 -14.45 14.91 8.46
N GLY A 366 -14.95 16.12 8.22
CA GLY A 366 -15.71 16.42 7.01
C GLY A 366 -17.07 15.71 6.91
N GLN A 367 -17.66 15.32 8.05
CA GLN A 367 -18.99 14.71 8.10
C GLN A 367 -20.04 15.62 7.45
N LYS A 368 -20.83 15.05 6.54
CA LYS A 368 -21.91 15.74 5.83
C LYS A 368 -23.03 14.78 5.47
N VAL A 369 -24.27 15.23 5.62
CA VAL A 369 -25.44 14.53 5.09
C VAL A 369 -25.53 14.76 3.58
N VAL A 370 -25.61 13.67 2.81
CA VAL A 370 -25.64 13.66 1.34
C VAL A 370 -27.07 13.66 0.82
N VAL A 371 -27.94 12.82 1.41
CA VAL A 371 -29.36 12.72 1.09
C VAL A 371 -30.16 12.59 2.39
N ASP A 372 -31.22 13.39 2.56
CA ASP A 372 -32.06 13.45 3.76
C ASP A 372 -33.56 13.60 3.46
N THR A 373 -33.94 13.48 2.19
CA THR A 373 -35.31 13.68 1.72
C THR A 373 -35.81 12.44 1.01
N SER A 374 -37.11 12.13 1.13
CA SER A 374 -37.75 11.01 0.40
C SER A 374 -36.99 9.68 0.57
N LEU A 375 -36.57 9.39 1.80
CA LEU A 375 -36.05 8.10 2.25
C LEU A 375 -36.94 7.63 3.39
N GLU A 376 -37.17 6.33 3.51
CA GLU A 376 -37.93 5.74 4.62
C GLU A 376 -37.18 4.57 5.29
N SER A 377 -36.45 3.76 4.53
CA SER A 377 -35.59 2.72 5.09
C SER A 377 -34.45 2.37 4.13
N PRO A 378 -33.43 3.24 4.01
CA PRO A 378 -32.28 2.99 3.13
C PRO A 378 -31.45 1.81 3.67
N ALA A 379 -31.56 0.66 3.01
CA ALA A 379 -31.12 -0.63 3.53
C ALA A 379 -29.75 -1.10 3.00
N GLY A 380 -29.37 -0.68 1.80
CA GLY A 380 -28.15 -1.09 1.11
C GLY A 380 -27.53 0.07 0.35
N LEU A 381 -26.22 0.02 0.15
CA LEU A 381 -25.44 1.12 -0.42
C LEU A 381 -24.26 0.59 -1.24
N ALA A 382 -24.07 1.13 -2.45
CA ALA A 382 -22.94 0.79 -3.30
C ALA A 382 -22.41 2.01 -4.06
N ILE A 383 -21.10 2.14 -4.12
CA ILE A 383 -20.38 3.20 -4.83
C ILE A 383 -19.83 2.63 -6.13
N ASP A 384 -20.11 3.32 -7.23
CA ASP A 384 -19.38 3.20 -8.47
C ASP A 384 -18.15 4.11 -8.41
N TRP A 385 -16.99 3.49 -8.15
CA TRP A 385 -15.69 4.16 -8.05
C TRP A 385 -15.10 4.57 -9.41
N VAL A 386 -15.67 4.10 -10.52
CA VAL A 386 -15.23 4.46 -11.88
C VAL A 386 -15.92 5.73 -12.33
N THR A 387 -17.22 5.86 -12.06
CA THR A 387 -18.03 7.01 -12.50
C THR A 387 -18.42 8.00 -11.38
N ASN A 388 -18.01 7.74 -10.13
CA ASN A 388 -18.33 8.51 -8.94
C ASN A 388 -19.85 8.65 -8.71
N LYS A 389 -20.56 7.54 -8.77
CA LYS A 389 -22.01 7.46 -8.50
C LYS A 389 -22.30 6.64 -7.26
N LEU A 390 -23.38 7.00 -6.58
CA LEU A 390 -23.87 6.35 -5.38
C LEU A 390 -25.21 5.69 -5.71
N TYR A 391 -25.31 4.39 -5.49
CA TYR A 391 -26.49 3.57 -5.66
C TYR A 391 -26.99 3.08 -4.30
N TRP A 392 -28.29 3.10 -4.07
CA TRP A 392 -28.86 2.57 -2.82
C TRP A 392 -30.23 1.95 -3.05
N THR A 393 -30.59 1.08 -2.13
CA THR A 393 -31.89 0.41 -2.02
C THR A 393 -32.66 1.02 -0.86
N ASP A 394 -33.93 1.32 -1.07
CA ASP A 394 -34.84 1.75 0.00
C ASP A 394 -35.93 0.69 0.17
N ALA A 395 -35.90 0.01 1.33
CA ALA A 395 -36.82 -1.05 1.69
C ALA A 395 -38.19 -0.54 2.15
N GLY A 396 -38.30 0.75 2.50
CA GLY A 396 -39.56 1.38 2.91
C GLY A 396 -40.34 1.88 1.70
N THR A 397 -39.64 2.48 0.73
CA THR A 397 -40.26 3.02 -0.48
C THR A 397 -40.27 2.06 -1.69
N ASP A 398 -39.68 0.87 -1.54
CA ASP A 398 -39.52 -0.17 -2.57
C ASP A 398 -38.86 0.35 -3.85
N ARG A 399 -37.73 1.07 -3.69
CA ARG A 399 -37.02 1.75 -4.79
C ARG A 399 -35.52 1.47 -4.79
N ILE A 400 -34.94 1.52 -5.98
CA ILE A 400 -33.50 1.62 -6.18
C ILE A 400 -33.22 2.95 -6.87
N GLU A 401 -32.30 3.72 -6.29
CA GLU A 401 -32.00 5.07 -6.71
C GLU A 401 -30.51 5.27 -6.92
N VAL A 402 -30.16 6.30 -7.71
CA VAL A 402 -28.78 6.70 -7.99
C VAL A 402 -28.62 8.21 -7.87
N SER A 403 -27.47 8.65 -7.40
CA SER A 403 -27.04 10.05 -7.45
C SER A 403 -25.52 10.13 -7.68
N ASN A 404 -24.99 11.33 -7.86
CA ASN A 404 -23.55 11.53 -7.73
C ASN A 404 -23.14 11.41 -6.25
N THR A 405 -21.86 11.18 -5.97
CA THR A 405 -21.35 11.03 -4.59
C THR A 405 -21.57 12.26 -3.68
N ASP A 406 -21.93 13.43 -4.24
CA ASP A 406 -22.30 14.64 -3.51
C ASP A 406 -23.82 14.82 -3.31
N GLY A 407 -24.64 13.87 -3.77
CA GLY A 407 -26.10 13.87 -3.69
C GLY A 407 -26.79 14.57 -4.87
N THR A 408 -26.04 15.15 -5.81
CA THR A 408 -26.61 15.81 -6.98
C THR A 408 -27.08 14.82 -8.04
N MET A 409 -27.92 15.27 -8.98
CA MET A 409 -28.43 14.46 -10.10
C MET A 409 -29.14 13.16 -9.66
N ARG A 410 -29.86 13.21 -8.54
CA ARG A 410 -30.64 12.09 -8.01
C ARG A 410 -31.73 11.64 -9.00
N THR A 411 -31.80 10.34 -9.25
CA THR A 411 -32.75 9.70 -10.17
C THR A 411 -33.21 8.36 -9.61
N VAL A 412 -34.52 8.06 -9.73
CA VAL A 412 -35.08 6.74 -9.40
C VAL A 412 -34.85 5.80 -10.59
N LEU A 413 -34.16 4.69 -10.37
CA LEU A 413 -33.84 3.69 -11.41
C LEU A 413 -34.91 2.61 -11.53
N ILE A 414 -35.32 2.04 -10.40
CA ILE A 414 -36.29 0.93 -10.36
C ILE A 414 -37.32 1.22 -9.26
N TRP A 415 -38.60 1.10 -9.59
CA TRP A 415 -39.73 1.30 -8.67
C TRP A 415 -40.84 0.24 -8.81
N GLU A 416 -40.74 -0.68 -9.78
CA GLU A 416 -41.76 -1.69 -10.05
C GLU A 416 -41.28 -3.09 -9.64
N ASN A 417 -42.17 -3.91 -9.09
CA ASN A 417 -41.90 -5.31 -8.72
C ASN A 417 -40.69 -5.48 -7.78
N LEU A 418 -40.47 -4.52 -6.88
CA LEU A 418 -39.59 -4.64 -5.72
C LEU A 418 -40.46 -4.84 -4.49
N ASP A 419 -40.00 -5.67 -3.56
CA ASP A 419 -40.68 -5.94 -2.29
C ASP A 419 -39.61 -6.00 -1.19
N ARG A 420 -39.23 -4.85 -0.64
CA ARG A 420 -38.14 -4.69 0.34
C ARG A 420 -36.76 -5.10 -0.21
N PRO A 421 -36.20 -4.36 -1.17
CA PRO A 421 -34.80 -4.53 -1.53
C PRO A 421 -33.90 -4.26 -0.31
N ARG A 422 -32.86 -5.07 -0.11
CA ARG A 422 -31.97 -4.97 1.07
C ARG A 422 -30.59 -4.54 0.67
N ASP A 423 -29.72 -5.45 0.25
CA ASP A 423 -28.34 -5.09 -0.09
C ASP A 423 -28.16 -4.92 -1.60
N ILE A 424 -27.18 -4.12 -2.01
CA ILE A 424 -26.85 -3.83 -3.39
C ILE A 424 -25.34 -3.78 -3.57
N VAL A 425 -24.83 -4.37 -4.65
CA VAL A 425 -23.43 -4.31 -5.06
C VAL A 425 -23.34 -4.02 -6.55
N VAL A 426 -22.31 -3.25 -6.94
CA VAL A 426 -22.10 -2.84 -8.33
C VAL A 426 -20.83 -3.45 -8.91
N ASP A 427 -20.87 -3.73 -10.20
CA ASP A 427 -19.72 -4.07 -11.03
C ASP A 427 -19.57 -2.97 -12.10
N PRO A 428 -18.82 -1.89 -11.80
CA PRO A 428 -18.60 -0.80 -12.75
C PRO A 428 -17.85 -1.21 -14.02
N VAL A 429 -17.06 -2.30 -13.95
CA VAL A 429 -16.28 -2.81 -15.08
C VAL A 429 -17.18 -3.62 -16.01
N GLY A 430 -18.01 -4.50 -15.46
CA GLY A 430 -19.00 -5.27 -16.22
C GLY A 430 -20.25 -4.47 -16.61
N GLY A 431 -20.50 -3.32 -15.97
CA GLY A 431 -21.66 -2.47 -16.20
C GLY A 431 -22.97 -3.00 -15.60
N PHE A 432 -22.89 -3.83 -14.56
CA PHE A 432 -24.05 -4.47 -13.91
C PHE A 432 -24.18 -4.08 -12.44
N MET A 433 -25.40 -4.14 -11.92
CA MET A 433 -25.72 -4.05 -10.50
C MET A 433 -26.54 -5.26 -10.06
N TYR A 434 -26.33 -5.68 -8.81
CA TYR A 434 -26.95 -6.85 -8.21
C TYR A 434 -27.54 -6.46 -6.87
N TRP A 435 -28.73 -6.94 -6.54
CA TRP A 435 -29.37 -6.65 -5.26
C TRP A 435 -30.17 -7.84 -4.74
N THR A 436 -30.35 -7.85 -3.42
CA THR A 436 -31.24 -8.80 -2.73
C THR A 436 -32.61 -8.18 -2.49
N ASP A 437 -33.64 -8.99 -2.60
CA ASP A 437 -35.00 -8.67 -2.24
C ASP A 437 -35.50 -9.78 -1.31
N TRP A 438 -35.92 -9.42 -0.10
CA TRP A 438 -36.29 -10.37 0.95
C TRP A 438 -37.78 -10.31 1.29
N GLY A 439 -38.58 -9.72 0.40
CA GLY A 439 -40.02 -9.57 0.58
C GLY A 439 -40.77 -10.90 0.63
N VAL A 440 -42.04 -10.87 0.25
CA VAL A 440 -42.91 -12.05 0.23
C VAL A 440 -42.36 -13.11 -0.73
N SER A 441 -41.69 -12.70 -1.81
CA SER A 441 -41.05 -13.58 -2.79
C SER A 441 -39.54 -13.31 -2.88
N PRO A 442 -38.73 -13.87 -1.97
CA PRO A 442 -37.32 -13.54 -1.86
C PRO A 442 -36.54 -13.97 -3.10
N LYS A 443 -35.70 -13.06 -3.61
CA LYS A 443 -34.99 -13.21 -4.88
C LYS A 443 -33.70 -12.40 -4.91
N ILE A 444 -32.78 -12.80 -5.78
CA ILE A 444 -31.58 -12.02 -6.13
C ILE A 444 -31.70 -11.66 -7.61
N GLU A 445 -31.52 -10.38 -7.90
CA GLU A 445 -31.71 -9.82 -9.24
C GLU A 445 -30.43 -9.16 -9.75
N ARG A 446 -30.33 -9.08 -11.08
CA ARG A 446 -29.26 -8.40 -11.81
C ARG A 446 -29.88 -7.47 -12.85
N ALA A 447 -29.35 -6.26 -13.00
CA ALA A 447 -29.65 -5.37 -14.12
C ALA A 447 -28.39 -4.62 -14.57
N GLY A 448 -28.44 -3.98 -15.73
CA GLY A 448 -27.44 -2.96 -16.09
C GLY A 448 -27.49 -1.80 -15.11
N MET A 449 -26.40 -1.05 -14.98
CA MET A 449 -26.34 0.13 -14.09
C MET A 449 -27.25 1.29 -14.51
N ASP A 450 -27.84 1.20 -15.71
CA ASP A 450 -28.91 2.04 -16.25
C ASP A 450 -30.31 1.42 -16.08
N ALA A 451 -30.43 0.36 -15.28
CA ALA A 451 -31.61 -0.49 -15.09
C ALA A 451 -32.08 -1.27 -16.33
N SER A 452 -31.29 -1.32 -17.40
CA SER A 452 -31.59 -2.17 -18.57
C SER A 452 -31.44 -3.66 -18.26
N SER A 453 -32.06 -4.52 -19.07
CA SER A 453 -31.83 -5.98 -19.03
C SER A 453 -31.99 -6.64 -17.64
N ARG A 454 -32.97 -6.17 -16.84
CA ARG A 454 -33.29 -6.70 -15.51
C ARG A 454 -33.70 -8.18 -15.58
N LEU A 455 -33.06 -9.01 -14.76
CA LEU A 455 -33.25 -10.46 -14.69
C LEU A 455 -33.22 -10.94 -13.24
N VAL A 456 -34.09 -11.90 -12.91
CA VAL A 456 -34.03 -12.63 -11.65
C VAL A 456 -33.06 -13.81 -11.84
N ILE A 457 -31.95 -13.81 -11.10
CA ILE A 457 -30.92 -14.85 -11.22
C ILE A 457 -31.11 -15.99 -10.22
N ILE A 458 -31.64 -15.70 -9.03
CA ILE A 458 -31.97 -16.72 -8.00
C ILE A 458 -33.34 -16.41 -7.41
N SER A 459 -34.22 -17.42 -7.32
CA SER A 459 -35.61 -17.27 -6.84
C SER A 459 -36.11 -18.44 -5.98
N SER A 460 -35.26 -19.42 -5.69
CA SER A 460 -35.61 -20.62 -4.91
C SER A 460 -34.64 -20.80 -3.75
N ASN A 461 -35.08 -21.47 -2.67
CA ASN A 461 -34.26 -21.70 -1.46
C ASN A 461 -33.61 -20.42 -0.94
N LEU A 462 -34.38 -19.32 -0.91
CA LEU A 462 -34.04 -18.07 -0.27
C LEU A 462 -35.12 -17.76 0.76
N THR A 463 -34.71 -17.19 1.88
CA THR A 463 -35.61 -16.71 2.93
C THR A 463 -35.29 -15.28 3.29
N TRP A 464 -34.08 -15.02 3.79
CA TRP A 464 -33.63 -13.68 4.16
C TRP A 464 -32.24 -13.42 3.59
N PRO A 465 -32.13 -13.18 2.26
CA PRO A 465 -30.88 -12.79 1.63
C PRO A 465 -30.47 -11.40 2.12
N ASN A 466 -29.49 -11.34 3.02
CA ASN A 466 -29.03 -10.11 3.66
C ASN A 466 -27.94 -9.46 2.81
N GLY A 467 -26.67 -9.81 3.06
CA GLY A 467 -25.52 -9.22 2.39
C GLY A 467 -25.13 -9.89 1.08
N LEU A 468 -24.47 -9.11 0.21
CA LEU A 468 -23.91 -9.48 -1.08
C LEU A 468 -22.45 -9.06 -1.18
N ALA A 469 -21.64 -9.85 -1.87
CA ALA A 469 -20.32 -9.40 -2.34
C ALA A 469 -19.98 -10.03 -3.68
N ILE A 470 -19.23 -9.30 -4.50
CA ILE A 470 -18.74 -9.75 -5.80
C ILE A 470 -17.27 -10.13 -5.67
N ASP A 471 -16.93 -11.33 -6.14
CA ASP A 471 -15.55 -11.71 -6.44
C ASP A 471 -15.26 -11.37 -7.90
N TYR A 472 -14.61 -10.23 -8.14
CA TYR A 472 -14.27 -9.76 -9.47
C TYR A 472 -13.27 -10.68 -10.19
N GLU A 473 -12.41 -11.39 -9.46
CA GLU A 473 -11.40 -12.29 -10.05
C GLU A 473 -12.03 -13.59 -10.55
N SER A 474 -12.88 -14.21 -9.73
CA SER A 474 -13.52 -15.47 -10.08
C SER A 474 -14.87 -15.32 -10.77
N GLN A 475 -15.35 -14.07 -10.94
CA GLN A 475 -16.64 -13.73 -11.54
C GLN A 475 -17.79 -14.46 -10.83
N ARG A 476 -17.81 -14.36 -9.49
CA ARG A 476 -18.81 -14.99 -8.62
C ARG A 476 -19.51 -13.99 -7.72
N LEU A 477 -20.79 -14.23 -7.49
CA LEU A 477 -21.62 -13.51 -6.53
C LEU A 477 -21.78 -14.36 -5.27
N TYR A 478 -21.45 -13.78 -4.12
CA TYR A 478 -21.61 -14.38 -2.80
C TYR A 478 -22.77 -13.69 -2.07
N TRP A 479 -23.59 -14.45 -1.35
CA TRP A 479 -24.65 -13.90 -0.51
C TRP A 479 -24.78 -14.66 0.82
N ALA A 480 -25.24 -13.95 1.84
CA ALA A 480 -25.59 -14.51 3.14
C ALA A 480 -27.11 -14.59 3.28
N ASP A 481 -27.65 -15.77 3.57
CA ASP A 481 -29.07 -15.94 3.88
C ASP A 481 -29.26 -16.27 5.36
N ALA A 482 -29.86 -15.35 6.10
CA ALA A 482 -30.08 -15.51 7.54
C ALA A 482 -31.15 -16.53 7.89
N GLY A 483 -32.16 -16.71 7.05
CA GLY A 483 -33.24 -17.67 7.29
C GLY A 483 -32.79 -19.10 6.99
N MET A 484 -32.01 -19.29 5.92
CA MET A 484 -31.40 -20.57 5.56
C MET A 484 -30.17 -20.90 6.41
N LYS A 485 -29.57 -19.89 7.08
CA LYS A 485 -28.34 -20.00 7.87
C LYS A 485 -27.16 -20.46 7.04
N THR A 486 -27.08 -19.95 5.81
CA THR A 486 -26.08 -20.32 4.82
C THR A 486 -25.37 -19.10 4.26
N ILE A 487 -24.10 -19.28 3.91
CA ILE A 487 -23.38 -18.41 2.99
C ILE A 487 -23.16 -19.21 1.71
N GLU A 488 -23.60 -18.66 0.59
CA GLU A 488 -23.65 -19.33 -0.70
C GLU A 488 -23.00 -18.46 -1.77
N TYR A 489 -22.61 -19.09 -2.87
CA TYR A 489 -22.14 -18.39 -4.05
C TYR A 489 -22.64 -19.03 -5.34
N ALA A 490 -22.69 -18.23 -6.40
CA ALA A 490 -22.97 -18.63 -7.76
C ALA A 490 -22.11 -17.80 -8.72
N ASN A 491 -22.06 -18.18 -10.00
CA ASN A 491 -21.52 -17.30 -11.04
C ASN A 491 -22.40 -16.04 -11.17
N LEU A 492 -21.87 -14.98 -11.78
CA LEU A 492 -22.60 -13.70 -11.97
C LEU A 492 -23.92 -13.82 -12.77
N ASP A 493 -24.16 -14.93 -13.47
CA ASP A 493 -25.42 -15.24 -14.14
C ASP A 493 -26.40 -16.09 -13.32
N GLY A 494 -26.02 -16.48 -12.10
CA GLY A 494 -26.79 -17.36 -11.22
C GLY A 494 -26.52 -18.85 -11.41
N SER A 495 -25.63 -19.24 -12.33
CA SER A 495 -25.26 -20.64 -12.55
C SER A 495 -24.28 -21.17 -11.49
N GLU A 496 -24.12 -22.50 -11.41
CA GLU A 496 -23.20 -23.18 -10.48
C GLU A 496 -23.36 -22.85 -8.98
N ARG A 497 -24.59 -22.57 -8.53
CA ARG A 497 -24.90 -22.31 -7.11
C ARG A 497 -24.36 -23.41 -6.17
N LYS A 498 -23.60 -23.00 -5.16
CA LYS A 498 -23.03 -23.87 -4.11
C LYS A 498 -23.13 -23.23 -2.73
N VAL A 499 -23.35 -24.06 -1.72
CA VAL A 499 -23.28 -23.65 -0.31
C VAL A 499 -21.82 -23.70 0.14
N LEU A 500 -21.28 -22.56 0.58
CA LEU A 500 -19.92 -22.45 1.11
C LEU A 500 -19.89 -22.83 2.59
N ILE A 501 -20.79 -22.24 3.38
CA ILE A 501 -20.90 -22.47 4.82
C ILE A 501 -22.36 -22.71 5.16
N GLY A 502 -22.67 -23.85 5.79
CA GLY A 502 -24.03 -24.21 6.19
C GLY A 502 -24.16 -24.63 7.66
N SER A 503 -23.20 -24.26 8.51
CA SER A 503 -23.23 -24.59 9.94
C SER A 503 -22.73 -23.43 10.79
N ASN A 504 -23.29 -23.31 12.01
CA ASN A 504 -22.96 -22.27 12.99
C ASN A 504 -23.11 -20.83 12.45
N LEU A 505 -24.10 -20.55 11.60
CA LEU A 505 -24.44 -19.21 11.11
C LEU A 505 -25.83 -18.80 11.61
N PRO A 506 -26.00 -18.47 12.90
CA PRO A 506 -27.32 -18.25 13.46
C PRO A 506 -28.07 -17.07 12.80
N HIS A 507 -27.38 -15.97 12.45
CA HIS A 507 -27.98 -14.85 11.73
C HIS A 507 -26.93 -13.99 11.00
N PRO A 508 -26.37 -14.46 9.86
CA PRO A 508 -25.41 -13.67 9.08
C PRO A 508 -26.09 -12.44 8.45
N PHE A 509 -25.42 -11.30 8.46
CA PHE A 509 -25.96 -10.03 7.96
C PHE A 509 -25.16 -9.49 6.77
N GLY A 510 -24.11 -8.70 7.01
CA GLY A 510 -23.21 -8.19 5.99
C GLY A 510 -22.09 -9.17 5.67
N LEU A 511 -21.56 -9.09 4.45
CA LEU A 511 -20.40 -9.89 4.05
C LEU A 511 -19.52 -9.14 3.05
N THR A 512 -18.22 -9.41 3.11
CA THR A 512 -17.25 -8.83 2.20
C THR A 512 -16.12 -9.80 1.91
N LEU A 513 -15.43 -9.58 0.79
CA LEU A 513 -14.36 -10.44 0.30
C LEU A 513 -13.07 -9.64 0.26
N TYR A 514 -11.99 -10.21 0.78
CA TYR A 514 -10.66 -9.62 0.64
C TYR A 514 -9.57 -10.68 0.65
N GLY A 515 -8.75 -10.70 -0.40
CA GLY A 515 -7.76 -11.74 -0.64
C GLY A 515 -8.42 -13.12 -0.75
N GLU A 516 -7.88 -14.12 -0.04
CA GLU A 516 -8.41 -15.48 -0.03
C GLU A 516 -9.51 -15.71 1.04
N ARG A 517 -9.96 -14.65 1.71
CA ARG A 517 -10.91 -14.74 2.83
C ARG A 517 -12.23 -14.04 2.56
N ILE A 518 -13.28 -14.64 3.10
CA ILE A 518 -14.60 -14.04 3.26
C ILE A 518 -14.76 -13.60 4.71
N TYR A 519 -15.33 -12.42 4.92
CA TYR A 519 -15.61 -11.83 6.23
C TYR A 519 -17.11 -11.59 6.31
N TRP A 520 -17.72 -11.88 7.45
CA TRP A 520 -19.13 -11.60 7.67
C TRP A 520 -19.41 -11.19 9.11
N THR A 521 -20.47 -10.43 9.27
CA THR A 521 -21.06 -10.11 10.57
C THR A 521 -22.18 -11.10 10.86
N ASP A 522 -22.28 -11.52 12.13
CA ASP A 522 -23.41 -12.31 12.60
C ASP A 522 -24.08 -11.63 13.78
N TRP A 523 -25.36 -11.29 13.60
CA TRP A 523 -26.14 -10.51 14.54
C TRP A 523 -26.43 -11.30 15.83
N GLN A 524 -26.66 -12.61 15.73
CA GLN A 524 -27.01 -13.44 16.88
C GLN A 524 -25.77 -14.03 17.57
N ALA A 525 -24.71 -14.32 16.82
CA ALA A 525 -23.43 -14.73 17.39
C ALA A 525 -22.65 -13.56 18.01
N LYS A 526 -23.01 -12.30 17.71
CA LYS A 526 -22.36 -11.08 18.20
C LYS A 526 -20.86 -11.05 17.89
N SER A 527 -20.50 -11.48 16.68
CA SER A 527 -19.10 -11.65 16.30
C SER A 527 -18.87 -11.37 14.82
N ILE A 528 -17.66 -10.91 14.50
CA ILE A 528 -17.14 -10.85 13.14
C ILE A 528 -16.28 -12.10 12.91
N GLN A 529 -16.58 -12.81 11.83
CA GLN A 529 -15.92 -14.07 11.52
C GLN A 529 -15.31 -14.04 10.13
N SER A 530 -14.29 -14.88 9.95
CA SER A 530 -13.58 -15.05 8.69
C SER A 530 -13.41 -16.52 8.36
N ALA A 531 -13.40 -16.85 7.07
CA ALA A 531 -13.13 -18.18 6.55
C ALA A 531 -12.50 -18.08 5.15
N ASP A 532 -11.96 -19.18 4.64
CA ASP A 532 -11.48 -19.28 3.26
C ASP A 532 -12.63 -19.16 2.24
N ARG A 533 -12.50 -18.25 1.26
CA ARG A 533 -13.57 -17.93 0.29
C ARG A 533 -13.91 -19.06 -0.68
N ARG A 534 -13.01 -20.06 -0.84
CA ARG A 534 -13.16 -21.17 -1.79
C ARG A 534 -13.70 -22.43 -1.13
N THR A 535 -13.26 -22.70 0.10
CA THR A 535 -13.54 -23.95 0.83
C THR A 535 -14.48 -23.79 2.02
N GLY A 536 -14.61 -22.58 2.58
CA GLY A 536 -15.33 -22.33 3.82
C GLY A 536 -14.61 -22.89 5.08
N GLN A 537 -13.36 -23.35 4.94
CA GLN A 537 -12.54 -23.89 6.02
C GLN A 537 -11.68 -22.79 6.69
N ALA A 538 -10.87 -23.17 7.69
CA ALA A 538 -10.02 -22.25 8.46
C ALA A 538 -10.80 -21.07 9.09
N ARG A 539 -11.92 -21.41 9.73
CA ARG A 539 -12.81 -20.43 10.37
C ARG A 539 -12.15 -19.82 11.60
N GLU A 540 -12.10 -18.50 11.64
CA GLU A 540 -11.56 -17.70 12.74
C GLU A 540 -12.59 -16.64 13.17
N THR A 541 -12.70 -16.42 14.47
CA THR A 541 -13.43 -15.28 15.02
C THR A 541 -12.43 -14.13 15.18
N LEU A 542 -12.64 -13.04 14.44
CA LEU A 542 -11.77 -11.86 14.53
C LEU A 542 -12.06 -11.03 15.76
N GLN A 543 -13.35 -10.83 16.06
CA GLN A 543 -13.81 -10.09 17.22
C GLN A 543 -15.14 -10.65 17.69
N ASP A 544 -15.32 -10.75 19.01
CA ASP A 544 -16.54 -11.23 19.66
C ASP A 544 -17.14 -10.17 20.61
N ASN A 545 -18.28 -10.50 21.22
CA ASN A 545 -19.02 -9.61 22.13
C ASN A 545 -19.45 -8.26 21.50
N LEU A 546 -19.63 -8.22 20.18
CA LEU A 546 -20.08 -7.04 19.45
C LEU A 546 -21.60 -7.09 19.23
N GLU A 547 -22.33 -6.24 19.93
CA GLU A 547 -23.79 -6.17 19.77
C GLU A 547 -24.21 -5.32 18.56
N ASN A 548 -25.33 -5.69 17.95
CA ASN A 548 -25.99 -4.95 16.87
C ASN A 548 -25.10 -4.72 15.65
N LEU A 549 -24.31 -5.74 15.27
CA LEU A 549 -23.54 -5.74 14.03
C LEU A 549 -24.47 -5.71 12.82
N MET A 550 -24.17 -4.82 11.89
CA MET A 550 -24.90 -4.63 10.64
C MET A 550 -23.96 -4.99 9.49
N ASP A 551 -23.58 -4.03 8.66
CA ASP A 551 -22.78 -4.27 7.47
C ASP A 551 -21.25 -4.22 7.70
N ILE A 552 -20.48 -4.76 6.76
CA ILE A 552 -19.03 -4.90 6.83
C ILE A 552 -18.37 -4.81 5.45
N HIS A 553 -17.33 -4.00 5.32
CA HIS A 553 -16.54 -3.83 4.10
C HIS A 553 -15.05 -3.78 4.42
N VAL A 554 -14.21 -4.29 3.53
CA VAL A 554 -12.76 -4.04 3.62
C VAL A 554 -12.42 -2.79 2.83
N PHE A 555 -11.90 -1.77 3.52
CA PHE A 555 -11.30 -0.61 2.89
C PHE A 555 -9.91 -0.97 2.37
N HIS A 556 -9.67 -0.74 1.08
CA HIS A 556 -8.36 -0.90 0.46
C HIS A 556 -8.19 0.10 -0.69
N ARG A 557 -6.98 0.57 -0.96
CA ARG A 557 -6.77 1.58 -2.02
C ARG A 557 -6.90 1.08 -3.46
N HIS A 558 -7.13 -0.23 -3.65
CA HIS A 558 -6.99 -0.92 -4.93
C HIS A 558 -8.29 -1.59 -5.36
N ARG A 559 -9.25 -0.87 -5.96
CA ARG A 559 -10.42 -1.50 -6.63
C ARG A 559 -10.07 -1.85 -8.09
N PRO A 560 -10.68 -2.89 -8.70
CA PRO A 560 -10.45 -3.22 -10.10
C PRO A 560 -10.75 -2.01 -11.01
N THR A 561 -9.76 -1.57 -11.78
CA THR A 561 -9.95 -0.62 -12.88
C THR A 561 -10.08 -1.44 -14.15
N GLY A 562 -11.19 -1.27 -14.90
CA GLY A 562 -11.64 -2.16 -15.98
C GLY A 562 -10.78 -2.30 -17.24
N THR A 563 -9.46 -2.42 -17.10
CA THR A 563 -8.49 -2.56 -18.19
C THR A 563 -7.81 -3.92 -18.24
N GLU A 564 -8.22 -4.91 -17.44
CA GLU A 564 -7.68 -6.27 -17.50
C GLU A 564 -8.77 -7.28 -17.88
N SER A 565 -8.68 -7.80 -19.11
CA SER A 565 -9.55 -8.85 -19.63
C SER A 565 -9.28 -10.18 -18.92
N ALA A 566 -10.36 -10.76 -18.40
CA ALA A 566 -10.41 -12.06 -17.73
C ALA A 566 -9.66 -13.18 -18.46
N SER A 567 -8.80 -13.90 -17.72
CA SER A 567 -8.48 -15.31 -17.99
C SER A 567 -8.29 -16.10 -16.68
N PRO A 568 -8.61 -17.42 -16.65
CA PRO A 568 -9.11 -18.13 -15.45
C PRO A 568 -8.06 -19.01 -14.72
N PRO A 569 -8.40 -19.63 -13.56
CA PRO A 569 -7.50 -19.79 -12.41
C PRO A 569 -6.90 -21.20 -12.22
N TRP A 570 -5.76 -21.28 -11.51
CA TRP A 570 -5.30 -22.49 -10.83
C TRP A 570 -4.81 -22.20 -9.40
N GLY A 571 -5.61 -22.66 -8.42
CA GLY A 571 -5.15 -23.50 -7.30
C GLY A 571 -4.41 -22.86 -6.10
N ALA A 572 -5.16 -22.68 -5.01
CA ALA A 572 -4.72 -22.32 -3.65
C ALA A 572 -3.72 -23.32 -3.01
N LEU A 573 -2.86 -22.83 -2.09
CA LEU A 573 -2.87 -23.18 -0.66
C LEU A 573 -1.80 -22.44 0.19
N ASN A 574 -2.31 -21.68 1.17
CA ASN A 574 -1.84 -21.34 2.54
C ASN A 574 -0.52 -20.58 2.83
N SER A 575 -0.68 -19.39 3.42
CA SER A 575 0.20 -18.33 4.00
C SER A 575 1.17 -18.75 5.16
N PRO A 576 1.97 -17.86 5.85
CA PRO A 576 1.80 -16.39 6.04
C PRO A 576 3.07 -15.47 6.05
N ARG A 577 2.79 -14.14 6.11
CA ARG A 577 3.53 -12.97 6.71
C ARG A 577 4.28 -11.93 5.86
N LEU A 578 3.72 -10.69 5.80
CA LEU A 578 4.36 -9.38 5.56
C LEU A 578 4.65 -8.92 4.11
N LEU A 579 3.93 -7.90 3.63
CA LEU A 579 4.50 -6.61 3.16
C LEU A 579 3.56 -5.88 2.18
N LEU A 580 3.40 -4.58 2.43
CA LEU A 580 3.29 -3.46 1.48
C LEU A 580 2.77 -3.80 0.08
N GLU A 581 1.61 -3.29 -0.31
CA GLU A 581 1.31 -3.09 -1.73
C GLU A 581 1.85 -1.72 -2.16
N CYS A 582 3.14 -1.76 -2.48
CA CYS A 582 3.70 -0.98 -3.57
C CYS A 582 2.85 -1.22 -4.84
N ALA A 583 2.80 -0.23 -5.73
CA ALA A 583 2.16 -0.33 -7.05
C ALA A 583 2.42 -1.72 -7.70
N PRO A 584 1.42 -2.33 -8.37
CA PRO A 584 1.56 -3.68 -8.92
C PRO A 584 2.73 -3.70 -9.92
N ILE A 585 3.84 -4.28 -9.45
CA ILE A 585 4.95 -4.69 -10.28
C ILE A 585 4.43 -5.90 -11.09
N PRO A 586 4.40 -5.86 -12.43
CA PRO A 586 3.78 -6.91 -13.24
C PRO A 586 4.38 -8.31 -12.94
N PRO A 587 3.61 -9.41 -13.09
CA PRO A 587 3.95 -10.78 -12.66
C PRO A 587 5.17 -11.42 -13.36
N ALA A 588 5.91 -10.63 -14.14
CA ALA A 588 7.06 -11.04 -14.93
C ALA A 588 8.35 -10.29 -14.54
N CYS A 589 8.39 -9.71 -13.34
CA CYS A 589 9.57 -9.00 -12.88
C CYS A 589 10.67 -9.96 -12.45
N ILE A 590 11.74 -9.99 -13.23
CA ILE A 590 12.81 -10.98 -13.11
C ILE A 590 13.90 -10.50 -12.16
N SER A 591 14.22 -9.21 -12.17
CA SER A 591 15.21 -8.61 -11.28
C SER A 591 14.77 -7.25 -10.73
N ILE A 592 15.23 -6.91 -9.53
CA ILE A 592 14.91 -5.68 -8.81
C ILE A 592 16.17 -5.03 -8.24
N ALA A 593 16.28 -3.70 -8.36
CA ALA A 593 17.35 -2.91 -7.77
C ALA A 593 16.78 -1.66 -7.10
N VAL A 594 17.42 -1.18 -6.03
CA VAL A 594 16.95 -0.01 -5.27
C VAL A 594 18.08 1.00 -5.13
N ALA A 595 17.74 2.28 -5.30
CA ALA A 595 18.66 3.39 -5.13
C ALA A 595 18.16 4.36 -4.05
N HIS A 596 19.09 4.80 -3.21
CA HIS A 596 18.89 5.89 -2.24
C HIS A 596 19.72 7.10 -2.68
N PHE A 597 19.18 8.33 -2.55
CA PHE A 597 19.89 9.56 -2.90
C PHE A 597 19.93 10.52 -1.71
N ASP A 598 21.08 11.12 -1.43
CA ASP A 598 21.20 12.17 -0.41
C ASP A 598 20.62 13.50 -0.92
N SER A 599 19.90 14.21 -0.04
CA SER A 599 19.22 15.49 -0.32
C SER A 599 20.15 16.71 -0.46
N ASP A 600 21.46 16.51 -0.35
CA ASP A 600 22.41 17.59 -0.02
C ASP A 600 23.42 17.92 -1.13
N ARG A 601 23.02 17.86 -2.42
CA ARG A 601 23.86 18.41 -3.51
C ARG A 601 23.07 19.21 -4.55
N PRO A 602 23.41 20.50 -4.74
CA PRO A 602 22.70 21.36 -5.68
C PRO A 602 23.12 21.06 -7.12
N SER A 603 22.21 20.54 -7.94
CA SER A 603 22.25 20.79 -9.37
C SER A 603 21.47 22.08 -9.63
N THR A 604 22.20 23.12 -10.02
CA THR A 604 21.65 24.45 -10.32
C THR A 604 20.58 24.38 -11.41
N ASN A 605 19.46 25.06 -11.16
CA ASN A 605 18.25 25.26 -11.98
C ASN A 605 17.18 24.16 -11.93
N LEU A 606 16.36 24.19 -10.87
CA LEU A 606 14.92 24.50 -10.91
C LEU A 606 14.36 24.33 -9.48
N MET A 607 13.52 25.26 -9.03
CA MET A 607 12.83 25.16 -7.75
C MET A 607 11.97 23.89 -7.71
N LEU A 608 12.26 22.96 -6.81
CA LEU A 608 11.33 21.96 -6.28
C LEU A 608 11.84 21.46 -4.91
N SER A 609 10.88 21.21 -4.03
CA SER A 609 10.98 20.80 -2.62
C SER A 609 12.02 19.72 -2.31
N SER A 610 12.67 19.86 -1.16
CA SER A 610 13.54 18.88 -0.51
C SER A 610 12.78 17.59 -0.14
N TRP A 611 12.97 16.52 -0.90
CA TRP A 611 12.61 15.15 -0.51
C TRP A 611 13.78 14.20 -0.84
N VAL A 612 14.15 13.38 0.14
CA VAL A 612 14.98 12.20 -0.07
C VAL A 612 14.15 11.21 -0.88
N CYS A 613 14.33 11.18 -2.20
CA CYS A 613 13.64 10.21 -3.06
C CYS A 613 14.49 8.93 -3.13
N ALA A 614 13.94 7.81 -2.69
CA ALA A 614 14.49 6.49 -2.98
C ALA A 614 13.58 5.80 -3.99
N CYS A 615 14.19 5.23 -5.04
CA CYS A 615 13.48 4.64 -6.18
C CYS A 615 13.80 3.15 -6.30
N VAL A 616 12.80 2.39 -6.71
CA VAL A 616 12.91 0.99 -7.11
C VAL A 616 12.96 0.94 -8.62
N TYR A 617 13.84 0.09 -9.15
CA TYR A 617 13.97 -0.25 -10.55
C TYR A 617 13.71 -1.74 -10.71
N TRP A 618 13.03 -2.13 -11.77
CA TRP A 618 12.80 -3.54 -12.06
C TRP A 618 12.77 -3.79 -13.56
N SER A 619 13.11 -5.02 -13.95
CA SER A 619 12.99 -5.50 -15.32
C SER A 619 11.78 -6.41 -15.47
N ASP A 620 10.94 -6.12 -16.46
CA ASP A 620 9.88 -7.03 -16.92
C ASP A 620 10.27 -7.62 -18.27
N SER A 621 10.56 -8.91 -18.29
CA SER A 621 10.95 -9.61 -19.52
C SER A 621 9.77 -9.99 -20.41
N THR A 622 8.54 -10.03 -19.89
CA THR A 622 7.33 -10.25 -20.72
C THR A 622 6.93 -9.00 -21.46
N LEU A 623 6.97 -7.85 -20.79
CA LEU A 623 6.68 -6.54 -21.39
C LEU A 623 7.90 -5.99 -22.13
N ARG A 624 9.09 -6.56 -21.91
CA ARG A 624 10.39 -6.14 -22.47
C ARG A 624 10.72 -4.68 -22.10
N LYS A 625 10.58 -4.37 -20.81
CA LYS A 625 10.76 -3.01 -20.28
C LYS A 625 11.59 -3.03 -19.01
N ILE A 626 12.30 -1.93 -18.77
CA ILE A 626 12.81 -1.58 -17.45
C ILE A 626 12.04 -0.35 -16.98
N SER A 627 11.47 -0.44 -15.79
CA SER A 627 10.62 0.60 -15.21
C SER A 627 11.17 1.02 -13.85
N ARG A 628 10.79 2.22 -13.41
CA ARG A 628 11.10 2.73 -12.06
C ARG A 628 9.86 3.30 -11.40
N ALA A 629 9.85 3.30 -10.08
CA ALA A 629 8.91 4.05 -9.26
C ALA A 629 9.56 4.48 -7.95
N ALA A 630 8.98 5.46 -7.26
CA ALA A 630 9.34 5.74 -5.88
C ALA A 630 8.94 4.57 -4.96
N LEU A 631 9.59 4.44 -3.80
CA LEU A 631 9.30 3.36 -2.83
C LEU A 631 7.84 3.33 -2.33
N ASP A 632 7.13 4.46 -2.43
CA ASP A 632 5.70 4.58 -2.08
C ASP A 632 4.76 4.22 -3.25
N GLY A 633 5.31 3.77 -4.38
CA GLY A 633 4.56 3.43 -5.59
C GLY A 633 4.19 4.64 -6.46
N SER A 634 4.53 5.86 -6.06
CA SER A 634 4.33 7.06 -6.88
C SER A 634 5.41 7.20 -7.97
N GLN A 635 5.23 8.14 -8.90
CA GLN A 635 6.22 8.46 -9.94
C GLN A 635 6.64 7.26 -10.81
N TYR A 636 5.69 6.37 -11.13
CA TYR A 636 5.92 5.27 -12.07
C TYR A 636 6.32 5.80 -13.46
N GLU A 637 7.38 5.24 -14.03
CA GLU A 637 7.87 5.58 -15.36
C GLU A 637 8.57 4.38 -16.02
N ASP A 638 8.24 4.13 -17.30
CA ASP A 638 8.99 3.20 -18.14
C ASP A 638 10.25 3.91 -18.67
N ILE A 639 11.43 3.52 -18.19
CA ILE A 639 12.70 4.17 -18.57
C ILE A 639 13.31 3.58 -19.85
N ILE A 640 13.15 2.27 -20.07
CA ILE A 640 13.64 1.59 -21.28
C ILE A 640 12.52 0.72 -21.82
N THR A 641 12.05 1.02 -23.03
CA THR A 641 10.92 0.34 -23.66
C THR A 641 11.28 -0.35 -24.98
N THR A 642 12.53 -0.22 -25.44
CA THR A 642 12.99 -0.72 -26.73
C THR A 642 14.31 -1.47 -26.58
N GLY A 643 14.56 -2.44 -27.46
CA GLY A 643 15.82 -3.18 -27.51
C GLY A 643 16.12 -4.04 -26.30
N LEU A 644 15.09 -4.49 -25.58
CA LEU A 644 15.19 -5.50 -24.52
C LEU A 644 14.51 -6.79 -25.01
N LEU A 645 15.08 -7.95 -24.67
CA LEU A 645 14.48 -9.24 -24.97
C LEU A 645 14.18 -10.04 -23.70
N THR A 646 15.21 -10.38 -22.91
CA THR A 646 15.05 -11.07 -21.62
C THR A 646 16.08 -10.52 -20.63
N THR A 647 15.63 -9.55 -19.81
CA THR A 647 16.48 -8.84 -18.85
C THR A 647 16.45 -9.53 -17.50
N ASP A 648 17.51 -10.28 -17.22
CA ASP A 648 17.58 -11.21 -16.09
C ASP A 648 18.24 -10.61 -14.84
N GLY A 649 19.04 -9.55 -14.97
CA GLY A 649 19.73 -8.91 -13.86
C GLY A 649 19.80 -7.40 -13.99
N LEU A 650 19.65 -6.72 -12.86
CA LEU A 650 19.62 -5.27 -12.76
C LEU A 650 20.46 -4.80 -11.56
N ALA A 651 21.29 -3.78 -11.77
CA ALA A 651 22.06 -3.16 -10.68
C ALA A 651 22.13 -1.65 -10.85
N VAL A 652 22.02 -0.90 -9.75
CA VAL A 652 22.00 0.57 -9.78
C VAL A 652 23.25 1.13 -9.10
N ASP A 653 23.94 2.04 -9.80
CA ASP A 653 24.96 2.91 -9.23
C ASP A 653 24.31 4.21 -8.74
N ALA A 654 24.00 4.24 -7.45
CA ALA A 654 23.41 5.41 -6.79
C ALA A 654 24.36 6.63 -6.78
N ILE A 655 25.68 6.42 -6.85
CA ILE A 655 26.67 7.50 -6.81
C ILE A 655 26.86 8.11 -8.20
N GLY A 656 27.10 7.28 -9.21
CA GLY A 656 27.27 7.70 -10.60
C GLY A 656 25.95 8.03 -11.32
N ARG A 657 24.80 7.77 -10.66
CA ARG A 657 23.45 7.90 -11.21
C ARG A 657 23.32 7.15 -12.54
N LYS A 658 23.58 5.85 -12.50
CA LYS A 658 23.50 4.94 -13.66
C LYS A 658 22.78 3.65 -13.29
N VAL A 659 22.13 3.05 -14.27
CA VAL A 659 21.55 1.71 -14.18
C VAL A 659 22.28 0.78 -15.14
N TYR A 660 22.61 -0.41 -14.67
CA TYR A 660 23.30 -1.46 -15.41
C TYR A 660 22.38 -2.68 -15.49
N TRP A 661 22.30 -3.31 -16.64
CA TRP A 661 21.49 -4.52 -16.80
C TRP A 661 22.18 -5.54 -17.70
N THR A 662 21.80 -6.79 -17.50
CA THR A 662 22.16 -7.95 -18.31
C THR A 662 20.93 -8.37 -19.11
N ASP A 663 21.11 -8.65 -20.39
CA ASP A 663 20.05 -9.18 -21.26
C ASP A 663 20.51 -10.51 -21.88
N THR A 664 19.93 -11.61 -21.38
CA THR A 664 20.17 -12.98 -21.83
C THR A 664 19.76 -13.18 -23.29
N GLY A 665 18.76 -12.45 -23.76
CA GLY A 665 18.17 -12.65 -25.07
C GLY A 665 18.96 -11.96 -26.17
N THR A 666 19.60 -10.83 -25.84
CA THR A 666 20.53 -10.13 -26.75
C THR A 666 22.00 -10.46 -26.49
N ASN A 667 22.31 -11.19 -25.41
CA ASN A 667 23.66 -11.48 -24.91
C ASN A 667 24.51 -10.22 -24.71
N ARG A 668 23.95 -9.21 -24.04
CA ARG A 668 24.59 -7.92 -23.81
C ARG A 668 24.54 -7.49 -22.36
N ILE A 669 25.56 -6.75 -21.94
CA ILE A 669 25.57 -5.96 -20.72
C ILE A 669 25.62 -4.50 -21.11
N GLU A 670 24.70 -3.72 -20.58
CA GLU A 670 24.47 -2.36 -20.99
C GLU A 670 24.32 -1.42 -19.79
N VAL A 671 24.53 -0.13 -20.05
CA VAL A 671 24.43 0.94 -19.06
C VAL A 671 23.66 2.11 -19.63
N GLY A 672 22.93 2.81 -18.76
CA GLY A 672 22.27 4.07 -19.06
C GLY A 672 22.21 4.97 -17.84
N ASN A 673 21.77 6.21 -18.05
CA ASN A 673 21.35 7.07 -16.95
C ASN A 673 20.12 6.50 -16.24
N LEU A 674 19.83 7.00 -15.03
CA LEU A 674 18.68 6.56 -14.24
C LEU A 674 17.32 6.81 -14.91
N ASP A 675 17.27 7.68 -15.92
CA ASP A 675 16.11 7.98 -16.77
C ASP A 675 16.09 7.14 -18.06
N GLY A 676 17.03 6.20 -18.23
CA GLY A 676 17.18 5.39 -19.44
C GLY A 676 17.92 6.09 -20.59
N SER A 677 18.27 7.37 -20.44
CA SER A 677 19.01 8.11 -21.48
C SER A 677 20.47 7.64 -21.61
N MET A 678 21.10 8.02 -22.72
CA MET A 678 22.52 7.77 -22.98
C MET A 678 22.94 6.30 -22.90
N ARG A 679 22.09 5.40 -23.42
CA ARG A 679 22.34 3.95 -23.44
C ARG A 679 23.64 3.58 -24.16
N LYS A 680 24.45 2.74 -23.53
CA LYS A 680 25.71 2.21 -24.07
C LYS A 680 25.82 0.71 -23.83
N VAL A 681 26.24 -0.02 -24.86
CA VAL A 681 26.61 -1.44 -24.76
C VAL A 681 28.05 -1.53 -24.27
N LEU A 682 28.27 -2.23 -23.14
CA LEU A 682 29.59 -2.39 -22.53
C LEU A 682 30.24 -3.71 -22.94
N VAL A 683 29.48 -4.80 -22.89
CA VAL A 683 29.98 -6.14 -23.19
C VAL A 683 28.96 -6.87 -24.07
N TRP A 684 29.41 -7.41 -25.20
CA TRP A 684 28.56 -8.15 -26.16
C TRP A 684 29.25 -9.37 -26.79
N GLN A 685 30.58 -9.48 -26.65
CA GLN A 685 31.35 -10.59 -27.19
C GLN A 685 31.56 -11.65 -26.12
N ASN A 686 31.57 -12.93 -26.49
CA ASN A 686 31.82 -14.05 -25.57
C ASN A 686 30.93 -14.01 -24.30
N LEU A 687 29.67 -13.62 -24.46
CA LEU A 687 28.63 -13.74 -23.44
C LEU A 687 27.64 -14.79 -23.92
N ASP A 688 27.25 -15.67 -23.00
CA ASP A 688 26.30 -16.73 -23.28
C ASP A 688 25.30 -16.80 -22.12
N SER A 689 24.20 -16.06 -22.24
CA SER A 689 23.20 -15.94 -21.17
C SER A 689 23.72 -15.28 -19.88
N PRO A 690 24.12 -13.99 -19.92
CA PRO A 690 24.45 -13.23 -18.71
C PRO A 690 23.22 -13.04 -17.80
N ARG A 691 23.34 -13.32 -16.51
CA ARG A 691 22.23 -13.29 -15.54
C ARG A 691 22.45 -12.27 -14.43
N ALA A 692 23.03 -12.64 -13.30
CA ALA A 692 23.12 -11.75 -12.14
C ALA A 692 24.19 -10.68 -12.38
N ILE A 693 23.97 -9.46 -11.89
CA ILE A 693 24.96 -8.38 -11.90
C ILE A 693 25.03 -7.70 -10.53
N ALA A 694 26.24 -7.41 -10.06
CA ALA A 694 26.46 -6.70 -8.80
C ALA A 694 27.60 -5.67 -8.95
N LEU A 695 27.43 -4.50 -8.33
CA LEU A 695 28.33 -3.36 -8.47
C LEU A 695 29.09 -3.07 -7.19
N TYR A 696 30.38 -2.80 -7.32
CA TYR A 696 31.21 -2.19 -6.29
C TYR A 696 31.66 -0.79 -6.76
N HIS A 697 30.71 0.14 -6.76
CA HIS A 697 30.84 1.50 -7.31
C HIS A 697 31.92 2.39 -6.68
N GLU A 698 32.39 2.10 -5.46
CA GLU A 698 33.52 2.81 -4.83
C GLU A 698 34.87 2.38 -5.39
N MET A 699 35.01 1.09 -5.74
CA MET A 699 36.22 0.51 -6.34
C MET A 699 36.16 0.49 -7.88
N GLY A 700 35.00 0.79 -8.46
CA GLY A 700 34.79 0.83 -9.91
C GLY A 700 34.75 -0.55 -10.57
N TYR A 701 34.29 -1.58 -9.86
CA TYR A 701 34.13 -2.93 -10.42
C TYR A 701 32.66 -3.29 -10.63
N MET A 702 32.39 -4.01 -11.72
CA MET A 702 31.15 -4.76 -11.90
C MET A 702 31.46 -6.26 -11.99
N TYR A 703 30.60 -7.05 -11.37
CA TYR A 703 30.65 -8.51 -11.36
C TYR A 703 29.37 -9.04 -11.97
N TRP A 704 29.46 -10.10 -12.76
CA TRP A 704 28.27 -10.76 -13.29
C TRP A 704 28.48 -12.25 -13.42
N THR A 705 27.36 -12.97 -13.49
CA THR A 705 27.32 -14.39 -13.78
C THR A 705 26.81 -14.65 -15.19
N ASP A 706 27.29 -15.72 -15.79
CA ASP A 706 26.93 -16.21 -17.11
C ASP A 706 26.69 -17.72 -16.93
N TRP A 707 25.53 -18.21 -17.35
CA TRP A 707 25.07 -19.58 -17.09
C TRP A 707 24.88 -20.40 -18.37
N GLY A 708 25.40 -19.91 -19.51
CA GLY A 708 25.31 -20.59 -20.79
C GLY A 708 26.10 -21.90 -20.83
N GLU A 709 26.50 -22.32 -22.03
CA GLU A 709 27.21 -23.58 -22.23
C GLU A 709 28.48 -23.69 -21.38
N ASN A 710 29.13 -22.55 -21.11
CA ASN A 710 30.30 -22.45 -20.24
C ASN A 710 30.04 -21.48 -19.08
N ALA A 711 29.32 -21.96 -18.07
CA ALA A 711 28.98 -21.18 -16.89
C ALA A 711 30.22 -20.60 -16.19
N LYS A 712 30.20 -19.29 -15.96
CA LYS A 712 31.33 -18.52 -15.46
C LYS A 712 30.89 -17.30 -14.65
N LEU A 713 31.77 -16.88 -13.77
CA LEU A 713 31.66 -15.64 -13.02
C LEU A 713 32.79 -14.72 -13.48
N GLU A 714 32.42 -13.50 -13.88
CA GLU A 714 33.35 -12.55 -14.48
C GLU A 714 33.34 -11.20 -13.74
N ARG A 715 34.41 -10.44 -13.94
CA ARG A 715 34.60 -9.09 -13.41
C ARG A 715 35.20 -8.18 -14.46
N SER A 716 34.81 -6.92 -14.48
CA SER A 716 35.46 -5.85 -15.24
C SER A 716 35.33 -4.51 -14.50
N GLY A 717 36.00 -3.47 -15.03
CA GLY A 717 35.65 -2.10 -14.66
C GLY A 717 34.21 -1.77 -15.06
N MET A 718 33.57 -0.78 -14.43
CA MET A 718 32.19 -0.42 -14.79
C MET A 718 32.06 0.20 -16.19
N ASP A 719 33.19 0.45 -16.87
CA ASP A 719 33.26 0.82 -18.28
C ASP A 719 33.46 -0.39 -19.23
N GLY A 720 33.48 -1.61 -18.70
CA GLY A 720 33.75 -2.85 -19.44
C GLY A 720 35.24 -3.16 -19.65
N SER A 721 36.14 -2.29 -19.19
CA SER A 721 37.59 -2.49 -19.34
C SER A 721 38.13 -3.57 -18.38
N GLY A 722 39.27 -4.19 -18.73
CA GLY A 722 39.95 -5.13 -17.83
C GLY A 722 39.13 -6.37 -17.48
N ARG A 723 38.28 -6.84 -18.40
CA ARG A 723 37.45 -8.04 -18.24
C ARG A 723 38.30 -9.28 -17.93
N LEU A 724 37.91 -9.99 -16.87
CA LEU A 724 38.58 -11.17 -16.35
C LEU A 724 37.54 -12.21 -15.90
N VAL A 725 37.77 -13.47 -16.25
CA VAL A 725 37.01 -14.62 -15.72
C VAL A 725 37.59 -14.98 -14.36
N LEU A 726 36.78 -14.91 -13.29
CA LEU A 726 37.19 -15.22 -11.92
C LEU A 726 37.01 -16.71 -11.60
N ILE A 727 35.87 -17.27 -11.95
CA ILE A 727 35.51 -18.66 -11.67
C ILE A 727 34.86 -19.24 -12.93
N SER A 728 35.30 -20.43 -13.35
CA SER A 728 34.79 -21.10 -14.55
C SER A 728 34.60 -22.60 -14.37
N ASN A 729 34.76 -23.10 -13.13
CA ASN A 729 34.71 -24.51 -12.81
C ASN A 729 33.67 -24.78 -11.72
N ASN A 730 32.99 -25.92 -11.82
CA ASN A 730 31.96 -26.32 -10.87
C ASN A 730 30.90 -25.22 -10.69
N LEU A 731 30.43 -24.66 -11.79
CA LEU A 731 29.29 -23.75 -11.85
C LEU A 731 28.27 -24.40 -12.76
N GLY A 732 27.00 -24.34 -12.38
CA GLY A 732 25.89 -24.74 -13.23
C GLY A 732 25.01 -23.55 -13.50
N TRP A 733 24.14 -23.21 -12.55
CA TRP A 733 23.19 -22.09 -12.70
C TRP A 733 23.42 -21.03 -11.62
N PRO A 734 24.48 -20.20 -11.74
CA PRO A 734 24.79 -19.13 -10.81
C PRO A 734 23.78 -17.97 -10.94
N ASN A 735 22.66 -18.07 -10.22
CA ASN A 735 21.48 -17.21 -10.37
C ASN A 735 21.56 -15.92 -9.57
N GLY A 736 22.07 -15.97 -8.34
CA GLY A 736 22.12 -14.84 -7.42
C GLY A 736 23.55 -14.41 -7.17
N LEU A 737 23.81 -13.10 -7.10
CA LEU A 737 25.15 -12.55 -6.89
C LEU A 737 25.08 -11.35 -5.95
N ALA A 738 25.91 -11.34 -4.91
CA ALA A 738 25.98 -10.25 -3.95
C ALA A 738 27.44 -9.95 -3.56
N VAL A 739 27.75 -8.68 -3.34
CA VAL A 739 29.09 -8.21 -2.95
C VAL A 739 29.07 -7.73 -1.50
N ASP A 740 29.80 -8.41 -0.61
CA ASP A 740 30.04 -7.92 0.74
C ASP A 740 31.21 -6.93 0.73
N LYS A 741 30.87 -5.64 0.73
CA LYS A 741 31.84 -4.54 0.78
C LYS A 741 32.65 -4.50 2.07
N ALA A 742 32.07 -4.92 3.21
CA ALA A 742 32.76 -4.87 4.50
C ALA A 742 33.69 -6.07 4.69
N GLY A 743 33.22 -7.27 4.30
CA GLY A 743 34.00 -8.50 4.33
C GLY A 743 35.00 -8.65 3.17
N SER A 744 34.90 -7.83 2.12
CA SER A 744 35.67 -7.97 0.87
C SER A 744 35.47 -9.35 0.21
N GLN A 745 34.23 -9.82 0.17
CA GLN A 745 33.86 -11.11 -0.37
C GLN A 745 32.78 -10.99 -1.44
N LEU A 746 32.78 -11.94 -2.37
CA LEU A 746 31.77 -12.17 -3.38
C LEU A 746 31.00 -13.43 -3.01
N LEU A 747 29.68 -13.33 -2.95
CA LEU A 747 28.79 -14.44 -2.63
C LEU A 747 27.88 -14.71 -3.83
N TRP A 748 27.68 -15.97 -4.17
CA TRP A 748 26.75 -16.36 -5.21
C TRP A 748 25.97 -17.61 -4.85
N ALA A 749 24.78 -17.71 -5.43
CA ALA A 749 23.88 -18.84 -5.28
C ALA A 749 23.79 -19.60 -6.59
N ASP A 750 24.07 -20.91 -6.55
CA ASP A 750 24.01 -21.78 -7.72
C ASP A 750 22.90 -22.80 -7.57
N ALA A 751 21.89 -22.71 -8.44
CA ALA A 751 20.69 -23.53 -8.38
C ALA A 751 20.86 -24.95 -8.92
N HIS A 752 21.87 -25.18 -9.75
CA HIS A 752 22.14 -26.51 -10.30
C HIS A 752 22.99 -27.34 -9.33
N THR A 753 23.95 -26.68 -8.67
CA THR A 753 24.82 -27.33 -7.68
C THR A 753 24.29 -27.26 -6.26
N GLU A 754 23.10 -26.69 -6.06
CA GLU A 754 22.35 -26.67 -4.79
C GLU A 754 23.16 -26.11 -3.61
N ARG A 755 23.89 -25.01 -3.85
CA ARG A 755 24.78 -24.40 -2.85
C ARG A 755 24.90 -22.89 -2.98
N ILE A 756 25.21 -22.26 -1.85
CA ILE A 756 25.66 -20.87 -1.77
C ILE A 756 27.14 -20.89 -1.43
N GLU A 757 27.95 -20.21 -2.24
CA GLU A 757 29.40 -20.16 -2.11
C GLU A 757 29.87 -18.72 -1.91
N ALA A 758 31.05 -18.58 -1.30
CA ALA A 758 31.72 -17.32 -1.08
C ALA A 758 33.19 -17.42 -1.51
N ALA A 759 33.73 -16.32 -2.04
CA ALA A 759 35.14 -16.16 -2.39
C ALA A 759 35.59 -14.72 -2.15
N ASP A 760 36.89 -14.47 -2.17
CA ASP A 760 37.43 -13.11 -2.16
C ASP A 760 37.06 -12.38 -3.48
N LEU A 761 37.12 -11.04 -3.49
CA LEU A 761 36.81 -10.22 -4.68
C LEU A 761 37.69 -10.50 -5.92
N ASN A 762 38.78 -11.23 -5.76
CA ASN A 762 39.67 -11.69 -6.85
C ASN A 762 39.44 -13.16 -7.24
N GLY A 763 38.45 -13.84 -6.65
CA GLY A 763 38.14 -15.25 -6.86
C GLY A 763 38.97 -16.24 -6.01
N ALA A 764 39.88 -15.77 -5.16
CA ALA A 764 40.64 -16.61 -4.25
C ALA A 764 39.79 -17.07 -3.04
N ASN A 765 40.30 -18.04 -2.28
CA ASN A 765 39.67 -18.53 -1.04
C ASN A 765 38.19 -18.96 -1.19
N ARG A 766 37.84 -19.49 -2.35
CA ARG A 766 36.50 -20.06 -2.61
C ARG A 766 36.19 -21.17 -1.62
N HIS A 767 35.04 -21.06 -0.97
CA HIS A 767 34.51 -22.07 -0.06
C HIS A 767 32.98 -22.12 -0.14
N THR A 768 32.40 -23.27 0.20
CA THR A 768 30.95 -23.42 0.31
C THR A 768 30.49 -22.84 1.64
N LEU A 769 29.56 -21.89 1.58
CA LEU A 769 28.98 -21.27 2.77
C LEU A 769 27.77 -22.07 3.26
N LEU A 770 26.92 -22.54 2.34
CA LEU A 770 25.67 -23.24 2.68
C LEU A 770 25.35 -24.34 1.67
N SER A 771 25.02 -25.54 2.16
CA SER A 771 24.56 -26.68 1.37
C SER A 771 23.87 -27.73 2.26
N PRO A 772 22.78 -28.38 1.80
CA PRO A 772 22.10 -28.18 0.52
C PRO A 772 21.11 -27.00 0.54
N VAL A 773 20.97 -26.32 -0.59
CA VAL A 773 19.85 -25.39 -0.89
C VAL A 773 19.13 -25.89 -2.13
N GLN A 774 17.80 -25.82 -2.18
CA GLN A 774 17.04 -26.56 -3.20
C GLN A 774 17.10 -25.89 -4.58
N HIS A 775 16.71 -24.61 -4.67
CA HIS A 775 16.75 -23.89 -5.94
C HIS A 775 16.85 -22.38 -5.74
N PRO A 776 17.99 -21.87 -5.23
CA PRO A 776 18.14 -20.45 -4.94
C PRO A 776 18.17 -19.60 -6.22
N TYR A 777 17.48 -18.46 -6.20
CA TYR A 777 17.45 -17.52 -7.32
C TYR A 777 18.06 -16.17 -6.95
N GLY A 778 17.32 -15.30 -6.25
CA GLY A 778 17.81 -14.01 -5.75
C GLY A 778 18.64 -14.18 -4.49
N LEU A 779 19.69 -13.35 -4.34
CA LEU A 779 20.60 -13.35 -3.18
C LEU A 779 20.94 -11.91 -2.80
N THR A 780 20.76 -11.56 -1.54
CA THR A 780 21.07 -10.22 -1.02
C THR A 780 21.66 -10.26 0.39
N LEU A 781 22.27 -9.16 0.80
CA LEU A 781 23.01 -9.01 2.06
C LEU A 781 22.41 -7.85 2.86
N LEU A 782 22.17 -8.07 4.16
CA LEU A 782 21.84 -7.01 5.11
C LEU A 782 22.55 -7.28 6.44
N ASP A 783 23.34 -6.31 6.90
CA ASP A 783 24.15 -6.40 8.12
C ASP A 783 25.06 -7.64 8.17
N SER A 784 24.76 -8.58 9.08
CA SER A 784 25.50 -9.84 9.28
C SER A 784 24.82 -11.05 8.64
N TYR A 785 23.77 -10.85 7.85
CA TYR A 785 22.95 -11.92 7.30
C TYR A 785 22.89 -11.91 5.77
N ILE A 786 22.80 -13.11 5.20
CA ILE A 786 22.40 -13.35 3.82
C ILE A 786 20.92 -13.73 3.76
N TYR A 787 20.25 -13.30 2.69
CA TYR A 787 18.87 -13.64 2.39
C TYR A 787 18.80 -14.15 0.95
N TRP A 788 18.05 -15.23 0.73
CA TRP A 788 17.83 -15.75 -0.62
C TRP A 788 16.39 -16.22 -0.81
N THR A 789 15.94 -16.11 -2.06
CA THR A 789 14.67 -16.71 -2.52
C THR A 789 14.95 -18.10 -3.05
N ASP A 790 14.08 -19.06 -2.71
CA ASP A 790 14.19 -20.43 -3.20
C ASP A 790 12.92 -20.80 -3.99
N TRP A 791 13.10 -21.10 -5.28
CA TRP A 791 12.00 -21.26 -6.22
C TRP A 791 11.21 -22.56 -5.97
N GLN A 792 11.90 -23.62 -5.55
CA GLN A 792 11.29 -24.93 -5.33
C GLN A 792 10.50 -24.98 -4.02
N THR A 793 11.06 -24.39 -2.97
CA THR A 793 10.40 -24.32 -1.64
C THR A 793 9.42 -23.15 -1.51
N ARG A 794 9.40 -22.23 -2.47
CA ARG A 794 8.49 -21.05 -2.52
C ARG A 794 8.62 -20.21 -1.26
N SER A 795 9.84 -19.97 -0.81
CA SER A 795 10.11 -19.31 0.45
C SER A 795 11.37 -18.44 0.43
N ILE A 796 11.44 -17.54 1.41
CA ILE A 796 12.60 -16.70 1.69
C ILE A 796 13.29 -17.25 2.94
N HIS A 797 14.60 -17.44 2.84
CA HIS A 797 15.44 -17.92 3.93
C HIS A 797 16.48 -16.87 4.32
N ARG A 798 16.98 -16.99 5.55
CA ARG A 798 18.06 -16.16 6.10
C ARG A 798 19.11 -17.04 6.78
N ALA A 799 20.39 -16.71 6.63
CA ALA A 799 21.49 -17.34 7.37
C ALA A 799 22.59 -16.31 7.73
N ASP A 800 23.47 -16.65 8.67
CA ASP A 800 24.66 -15.84 8.97
C ASP A 800 25.62 -15.79 7.77
N LYS A 801 26.06 -14.59 7.37
CA LYS A 801 26.85 -14.40 6.15
C LYS A 801 28.25 -15.01 6.20
N ASP A 802 28.86 -15.08 7.39
CA ASP A 802 30.25 -15.53 7.56
C ASP A 802 30.35 -17.03 7.82
N THR A 803 29.31 -17.63 8.39
CA THR A 803 29.33 -19.03 8.85
C THR A 803 28.31 -19.94 8.16
N GLY A 804 27.28 -19.35 7.52
CA GLY A 804 26.14 -20.10 6.99
C GLY A 804 25.24 -20.73 8.07
N ALA A 805 25.47 -20.41 9.35
CA ALA A 805 24.69 -20.95 10.47
C ALA A 805 23.35 -20.22 10.65
N ASN A 806 22.54 -20.72 11.60
CA ASN A 806 21.26 -20.11 11.99
C ASN A 806 20.26 -19.90 10.83
N VAL A 807 20.16 -20.92 9.97
CA VAL A 807 19.21 -20.92 8.85
C VAL A 807 17.78 -20.81 9.38
N ILE A 808 17.09 -19.75 9.02
CA ILE A 808 15.71 -19.46 9.41
C ILE A 808 14.86 -19.26 8.16
N LEU A 809 13.70 -19.92 8.15
CA LEU A 809 12.63 -19.66 7.21
C LEU A 809 11.96 -18.33 7.60
N VAL A 810 12.17 -17.29 6.80
CA VAL A 810 11.62 -15.94 7.06
C VAL A 810 10.14 -15.91 6.70
N ARG A 811 9.79 -16.46 5.53
CA ARG A 811 8.43 -16.52 5.03
C ARG A 811 8.28 -17.66 4.02
N ALA A 812 7.18 -18.40 4.07
CA ALA A 812 6.86 -19.48 3.14
C ALA A 812 5.62 -19.19 2.30
N ASN A 813 5.37 -20.07 1.33
CA ASN A 813 4.19 -20.08 0.46
C ASN A 813 4.03 -18.80 -0.35
N LEU A 814 5.16 -18.36 -0.90
CA LEU A 814 5.27 -17.25 -1.84
C LEU A 814 5.46 -17.83 -3.25
N PRO A 815 4.39 -18.01 -4.04
CA PRO A 815 4.53 -18.44 -5.43
C PRO A 815 5.20 -17.34 -6.27
N GLY A 816 5.99 -17.75 -7.26
CA GLY A 816 6.59 -16.80 -8.22
C GLY A 816 7.72 -15.94 -7.65
N LEU A 817 8.40 -16.38 -6.59
CA LEU A 817 9.61 -15.70 -6.13
C LEU A 817 10.69 -15.70 -7.21
N MET A 818 11.14 -14.50 -7.57
CA MET A 818 12.25 -14.27 -8.50
C MET A 818 13.42 -13.71 -7.69
N ASP A 819 13.58 -12.39 -7.70
CA ASP A 819 14.70 -11.69 -7.07
C ASP A 819 14.37 -11.11 -5.69
N ILE A 820 15.40 -10.76 -4.91
CA ILE A 820 15.28 -10.14 -3.59
C ILE A 820 16.38 -9.10 -3.39
N GLN A 821 16.01 -7.92 -2.92
CA GLN A 821 16.95 -6.83 -2.62
C GLN A 821 16.71 -6.27 -1.22
N ALA A 822 17.72 -6.32 -0.36
CA ALA A 822 17.66 -5.66 0.94
C ALA A 822 17.97 -4.16 0.81
N VAL A 823 17.26 -3.34 1.59
CA VAL A 823 17.37 -1.88 1.55
C VAL A 823 17.63 -1.35 2.96
N ASP A 824 18.74 -0.64 3.13
CA ASP A 824 19.07 0.11 4.35
C ASP A 824 19.03 1.61 4.05
N ARG A 825 18.03 2.31 4.61
CA ARG A 825 17.84 3.77 4.44
C ARG A 825 18.82 4.61 5.25
N THR A 826 19.53 4.00 6.20
CA THR A 826 20.44 4.70 7.10
C THR A 826 21.89 4.64 6.62
N ARG A 827 22.18 3.81 5.62
CA ARG A 827 23.52 3.63 5.06
C ARG A 827 23.94 4.85 4.25
N GLN A 828 25.02 5.51 4.68
CA GLN A 828 25.59 6.64 3.95
C GLN A 828 26.06 6.20 2.56
N LEU A 829 25.76 7.03 1.56
CA LEU A 829 26.26 6.86 0.21
C LEU A 829 27.77 7.10 0.22
N GLY A 830 28.53 6.13 -0.30
CA GLY A 830 29.97 6.27 -0.48
C GLY A 830 30.33 7.38 -1.47
N PHE A 831 31.61 7.47 -1.83
CA PHE A 831 32.09 8.46 -2.81
C PHE A 831 32.82 7.79 -3.97
N ASN A 832 32.58 8.27 -5.19
CA ASN A 832 33.42 8.00 -6.35
C ASN A 832 33.66 9.29 -7.16
N LYS A 833 34.63 9.26 -8.08
CA LYS A 833 35.05 10.43 -8.88
C LYS A 833 33.96 10.93 -9.84
N CYS A 834 32.97 10.10 -10.18
CA CYS A 834 31.82 10.49 -11.00
C CYS A 834 30.74 11.28 -10.22
N SER A 835 30.80 11.28 -8.89
CA SER A 835 29.79 11.93 -8.03
C SER A 835 29.76 13.47 -8.08
N ILE A 836 30.77 14.11 -8.67
CA ILE A 836 30.87 15.57 -8.80
C ILE A 836 30.84 15.93 -10.29
N ARG A 837 29.79 16.64 -10.72
CA ARG A 837 29.60 17.08 -12.12
C ARG A 837 29.81 15.98 -13.17
N ASN A 838 29.38 14.74 -12.89
CA ASN A 838 29.55 13.58 -13.78
C ASN A 838 31.02 13.38 -14.21
N GLY A 839 31.99 13.66 -13.33
CA GLY A 839 33.42 13.58 -13.64
C GLY A 839 33.92 14.58 -14.70
N GLY A 840 33.10 15.53 -15.14
CA GLY A 840 33.39 16.40 -16.29
C GLY A 840 32.92 15.82 -17.63
N CYS A 841 32.38 14.60 -17.65
CA CYS A 841 31.88 13.95 -18.85
C CYS A 841 30.55 14.58 -19.30
N SER A 842 30.43 14.81 -20.61
CA SER A 842 29.21 15.32 -21.24
C SER A 842 28.02 14.34 -21.16
N HIS A 843 28.28 13.03 -21.26
CA HIS A 843 27.26 11.98 -21.35
C HIS A 843 27.38 10.99 -20.18
N LEU A 844 28.18 9.93 -20.30
CA LEU A 844 28.38 8.93 -19.25
C LEU A 844 29.73 9.09 -18.56
N CYS A 845 29.76 8.96 -17.23
CA CYS A 845 30.98 8.76 -16.43
C CYS A 845 30.93 7.38 -15.80
N LEU A 846 31.91 6.55 -16.14
CA LEU A 846 31.97 5.15 -15.72
C LEU A 846 33.24 4.93 -14.88
N PRO A 847 33.12 4.61 -13.58
CA PRO A 847 34.27 4.41 -12.73
C PRO A 847 34.97 3.08 -13.05
N HIS A 848 36.29 3.06 -12.96
CA HIS A 848 37.09 1.85 -13.08
C HIS A 848 38.26 1.92 -12.09
N PRO A 849 38.98 0.82 -11.81
CA PRO A 849 39.95 0.78 -10.71
C PRO A 849 41.09 1.81 -10.81
N ALA A 850 41.42 2.26 -12.01
CA ALA A 850 42.44 3.30 -12.22
C ALA A 850 41.88 4.74 -12.22
N GLY A 851 40.56 4.93 -12.20
CA GLY A 851 39.93 6.23 -12.23
C GLY A 851 38.47 6.22 -12.70
N PHE A 852 38.19 6.94 -13.77
CA PHE A 852 36.91 6.94 -14.46
C PHE A 852 37.16 7.22 -15.93
N SER A 853 36.28 6.74 -16.80
CA SER A 853 36.30 7.04 -18.23
C SER A 853 35.00 7.72 -18.64
N CYS A 854 35.09 8.66 -19.56
CA CYS A 854 33.92 9.28 -20.18
C CYS A 854 33.51 8.44 -21.37
N ALA A 855 32.21 8.16 -21.48
CA ALA A 855 31.70 7.31 -22.54
C ALA A 855 30.50 7.93 -23.24
N CYS A 856 30.43 7.71 -24.55
CA CYS A 856 29.32 8.14 -25.39
C CYS A 856 28.31 7.01 -25.60
N PRO A 857 27.04 7.35 -25.89
CA PRO A 857 26.03 6.37 -26.30
C PRO A 857 26.52 5.50 -27.45
N THR A 858 25.99 4.29 -27.59
CA THR A 858 26.39 3.37 -28.66
C THR A 858 26.26 4.03 -30.04
N GLY A 859 27.29 3.90 -30.87
CA GLY A 859 27.34 4.51 -32.21
C GLY A 859 27.69 6.01 -32.26
N ILE A 860 27.96 6.66 -31.13
CA ILE A 860 28.43 8.05 -31.06
C ILE A 860 29.93 8.08 -30.72
N GLN A 861 30.69 8.89 -31.44
CA GLN A 861 32.13 9.04 -31.24
C GLN A 861 32.45 9.99 -30.07
N LEU A 862 33.47 9.63 -29.29
CA LEU A 862 34.07 10.48 -28.27
C LEU A 862 35.11 11.40 -28.93
N LYS A 863 35.04 12.69 -28.62
CA LYS A 863 35.97 13.70 -29.15
C LYS A 863 37.36 13.54 -28.54
N SER A 864 38.33 14.21 -29.16
CA SER A 864 39.74 14.21 -28.75
C SER A 864 40.01 14.82 -27.37
N ASP A 865 39.03 15.49 -26.75
CA ASP A 865 39.11 16.00 -25.37
C ASP A 865 38.82 14.92 -24.31
N GLU A 866 38.48 13.70 -24.74
CA GLU A 866 38.14 12.53 -23.92
C GLU A 866 36.98 12.81 -22.93
N GLN A 867 36.16 13.83 -23.17
CA GLN A 867 35.08 14.25 -22.26
C GLN A 867 33.76 14.52 -23.00
N THR A 868 33.82 15.04 -24.22
CA THR A 868 32.64 15.43 -25.00
C THR A 868 32.36 14.45 -26.15
N CYS A 869 31.08 14.23 -26.43
CA CYS A 869 30.63 13.36 -27.51
C CYS A 869 30.13 14.18 -28.71
N ASP A 870 30.17 13.57 -29.90
CA ASP A 870 29.51 14.14 -31.07
C ASP A 870 27.98 14.08 -30.95
N PRO A 871 27.24 15.03 -31.58
CA PRO A 871 25.79 15.10 -31.43
C PRO A 871 25.04 13.98 -32.17
N SER A 872 25.61 13.45 -33.26
CA SER A 872 25.03 12.40 -34.10
C SER A 872 26.13 11.69 -34.89
N PRO A 873 25.94 10.44 -35.32
CA PRO A 873 26.84 9.81 -36.27
C PRO A 873 26.76 10.51 -37.64
N GLU A 874 27.89 10.65 -38.32
CA GLU A 874 27.99 11.13 -39.68
C GLU A 874 27.59 10.04 -40.68
N THR A 875 28.06 8.81 -40.47
CA THR A 875 27.80 7.69 -41.38
C THR A 875 27.19 6.49 -40.66
N TYR A 876 26.05 6.01 -41.18
CA TYR A 876 25.33 4.90 -40.56
C TYR A 876 24.49 4.10 -41.54
N LEU A 877 24.23 2.85 -41.19
CA LEU A 877 23.31 1.94 -41.89
C LEU A 877 21.97 1.93 -41.16
N LEU A 878 20.86 2.03 -41.90
CA LEU A 878 19.50 1.83 -41.39
C LEU A 878 18.92 0.52 -41.94
N PHE A 879 18.26 -0.25 -41.09
CA PHE A 879 17.60 -1.49 -41.51
C PHE A 879 16.36 -1.81 -40.68
N SER A 880 15.40 -2.50 -41.29
CA SER A 880 14.20 -3.01 -40.63
C SER A 880 14.46 -4.40 -40.05
N SER A 881 13.81 -4.69 -38.93
CA SER A 881 13.84 -5.98 -38.25
C SER A 881 12.42 -6.35 -37.80
N ARG A 882 11.46 -6.31 -38.73
CA ARG A 882 10.00 -6.55 -38.53
C ARG A 882 9.38 -5.63 -37.48
N GLY A 883 9.58 -5.89 -36.20
CA GLY A 883 9.06 -5.07 -35.10
C GLY A 883 9.96 -3.90 -34.68
N SER A 884 11.04 -3.60 -35.41
CA SER A 884 11.91 -2.47 -35.08
C SER A 884 12.67 -1.94 -36.30
N ILE A 885 13.11 -0.69 -36.22
CA ILE A 885 14.10 -0.09 -37.11
C ILE A 885 15.38 0.11 -36.31
N ARG A 886 16.52 -0.26 -36.90
CA ARG A 886 17.83 -0.26 -36.26
C ARG A 886 18.84 0.54 -37.06
N ARG A 887 19.83 1.06 -36.36
CA ARG A 887 20.94 1.86 -36.90
C ARG A 887 22.28 1.30 -36.44
N ILE A 888 23.23 1.11 -37.36
CA ILE A 888 24.64 0.81 -37.05
C ILE A 888 25.47 2.01 -37.47
N SER A 889 26.26 2.56 -36.55
CA SER A 889 27.23 3.61 -36.88
C SER A 889 28.46 2.99 -37.55
N LEU A 890 28.96 3.64 -38.59
CA LEU A 890 30.23 3.29 -39.24
C LEU A 890 31.38 4.18 -38.75
N ASP A 891 31.08 5.17 -37.90
CA ASP A 891 32.08 6.06 -37.30
C ASP A 891 32.77 5.41 -36.09
N THR A 892 32.15 4.37 -35.51
CA THR A 892 32.63 3.65 -34.32
C THR A 892 33.02 2.22 -34.65
N ASN A 893 34.14 1.74 -34.09
CA ASN A 893 34.68 0.41 -34.36
C ASN A 893 33.89 -0.75 -33.75
N ASP A 894 32.91 -0.47 -32.89
CA ASP A 894 32.07 -1.49 -32.25
C ASP A 894 31.05 -2.09 -33.23
N HIS A 895 30.65 -1.34 -34.27
CA HIS A 895 29.63 -1.70 -35.26
C HIS A 895 28.36 -2.28 -34.64
N THR A 896 28.04 -1.82 -33.43
CA THR A 896 26.90 -2.31 -32.66
C THR A 896 25.64 -1.60 -33.12
N ASP A 897 24.55 -2.34 -33.28
CA ASP A 897 23.27 -1.79 -33.67
C ASP A 897 22.54 -1.14 -32.49
N VAL A 898 21.82 -0.06 -32.78
CA VAL A 898 21.01 0.72 -31.85
C VAL A 898 19.59 0.84 -32.38
N HIS A 899 18.60 0.76 -31.50
CA HIS A 899 17.21 0.98 -31.85
C HIS A 899 16.94 2.44 -32.22
N VAL A 900 16.22 2.65 -33.31
CA VAL A 900 15.66 3.96 -33.68
C VAL A 900 14.27 4.05 -33.05
N PRO A 901 13.97 5.08 -32.23
CA PRO A 901 12.77 5.14 -31.39
C PRO A 901 11.51 5.54 -32.19
N VAL A 902 11.23 4.86 -33.30
CA VAL A 902 10.01 5.08 -34.09
C VAL A 902 8.84 4.31 -33.44
N PRO A 903 7.72 4.98 -33.08
CA PRO A 903 6.58 4.32 -32.44
C PRO A 903 5.75 3.49 -33.45
N GLU A 904 4.88 2.63 -32.92
CA GLU A 904 3.87 1.86 -33.69
C GLU A 904 4.44 1.04 -34.87
N LEU A 905 5.50 0.27 -34.63
CA LEU A 905 6.06 -0.67 -35.62
C LEU A 905 5.52 -2.08 -35.37
N ASN A 906 4.77 -2.65 -36.32
CA ASN A 906 4.23 -4.01 -36.20
C ASN A 906 5.01 -4.99 -37.07
N ASN A 907 5.00 -4.75 -38.39
CA ASN A 907 5.73 -5.57 -39.34
C ASN A 907 6.31 -4.73 -40.47
N VAL A 908 7.41 -4.05 -40.15
CA VAL A 908 8.19 -3.23 -41.06
C VAL A 908 8.98 -4.11 -42.02
N ILE A 909 8.67 -4.00 -43.32
CA ILE A 909 9.34 -4.78 -44.36
C ILE A 909 10.37 -3.91 -45.10
N SER A 910 9.95 -2.80 -45.69
CA SER A 910 10.82 -1.90 -46.44
C SER A 910 10.94 -0.55 -45.76
N LEU A 911 12.11 0.07 -45.89
CA LEU A 911 12.34 1.46 -45.50
C LEU A 911 13.23 2.16 -46.52
N ASP A 912 13.10 3.48 -46.60
CA ASP A 912 14.01 4.35 -47.33
C ASP A 912 14.11 5.72 -46.62
N TYR A 913 15.14 6.50 -46.92
CA TYR A 913 15.46 7.72 -46.18
C TYR A 913 15.47 8.97 -47.06
N ASP A 914 14.71 9.97 -46.64
CA ASP A 914 14.74 11.30 -47.22
C ASP A 914 15.89 12.12 -46.62
N SER A 915 17.00 12.18 -47.34
CA SER A 915 18.20 12.93 -46.93
C SER A 915 18.02 14.45 -46.87
N VAL A 916 16.96 15.01 -47.46
CA VAL A 916 16.72 16.47 -47.48
C VAL A 916 16.02 16.92 -46.21
N ASP A 917 14.92 16.25 -45.84
CA ASP A 917 14.12 16.60 -44.66
C ASP A 917 14.49 15.76 -43.42
N GLY A 918 15.35 14.76 -43.57
CA GLY A 918 15.80 13.90 -42.47
C GLY A 918 14.76 12.89 -41.98
N LYS A 919 13.85 12.45 -42.86
CA LYS A 919 12.72 11.58 -42.53
C LYS A 919 12.92 10.15 -43.03
N ILE A 920 12.54 9.18 -42.22
CA ILE A 920 12.46 7.78 -42.63
C ILE A 920 11.06 7.52 -43.15
N TYR A 921 10.97 6.89 -44.32
CA TYR A 921 9.74 6.34 -44.88
C TYR A 921 9.79 4.82 -44.73
N TYR A 922 8.69 4.20 -44.30
CA TYR A 922 8.64 2.76 -44.09
C TYR A 922 7.25 2.18 -44.36
N THR A 923 7.22 0.89 -44.72
CA THR A 923 5.99 0.14 -44.94
C THR A 923 5.68 -0.73 -43.73
N ASP A 924 4.43 -0.71 -43.24
CA ASP A 924 3.95 -1.68 -42.25
C ASP A 924 2.87 -2.55 -42.91
N VAL A 925 3.26 -3.79 -43.24
CA VAL A 925 2.39 -4.72 -43.97
C VAL A 925 1.35 -5.40 -43.08
N PHE A 926 1.43 -5.24 -41.76
CA PHE A 926 0.38 -5.73 -40.87
C PHE A 926 -0.78 -4.74 -40.79
N LEU A 927 -0.46 -3.45 -40.79
CA LEU A 927 -1.46 -2.37 -40.77
C LEU A 927 -1.91 -1.92 -42.17
N ASP A 928 -1.31 -2.44 -43.23
CA ASP A 928 -1.52 -2.00 -44.62
C ASP A 928 -1.32 -0.47 -44.79
N VAL A 929 -0.24 0.06 -44.22
CA VAL A 929 0.09 1.50 -44.28
C VAL A 929 1.52 1.78 -44.75
N ILE A 930 1.70 2.96 -45.33
CA ILE A 930 3.02 3.57 -45.53
C ILE A 930 3.09 4.80 -44.62
N ARG A 931 4.12 4.87 -43.78
CA ARG A 931 4.31 5.91 -42.78
C ARG A 931 5.64 6.63 -42.98
N ARG A 932 5.73 7.84 -42.43
CA ARG A 932 7.00 8.55 -42.27
C ARG A 932 7.16 9.08 -40.86
N ALA A 933 8.41 9.17 -40.40
CA ALA A 933 8.76 9.71 -39.10
C ALA A 933 10.17 10.35 -39.12
N ASP A 934 10.44 11.21 -38.15
CA ASP A 934 11.79 11.70 -37.88
C ASP A 934 12.64 10.59 -37.21
N LEU A 935 13.97 10.68 -37.28
CA LEU A 935 14.88 9.70 -36.66
C LEU A 935 14.75 9.57 -35.13
N ASN A 936 14.23 10.60 -34.47
CA ASN A 936 13.92 10.59 -33.02
C ASN A 936 12.51 10.06 -32.72
N GLY A 937 11.76 9.62 -33.74
CA GLY A 937 10.38 9.14 -33.63
C GLY A 937 9.31 10.22 -33.63
N SER A 938 9.67 11.51 -33.67
CA SER A 938 8.70 12.60 -33.73
C SER A 938 8.06 12.73 -35.12
N SER A 939 6.97 13.51 -35.19
CA SER A 939 6.28 13.83 -36.44
C SER A 939 5.86 12.58 -37.23
N MET A 940 5.47 11.50 -36.54
CA MET A 940 4.98 10.30 -37.20
C MET A 940 3.63 10.58 -37.86
N GLU A 941 3.51 10.22 -39.13
CA GLU A 941 2.26 10.35 -39.88
C GLU A 941 2.06 9.19 -40.85
N THR A 942 0.80 8.87 -41.10
CA THR A 942 0.40 7.92 -42.14
C THR A 942 0.29 8.64 -43.47
N VAL A 943 1.19 8.30 -44.40
CA VAL A 943 1.26 8.88 -45.76
C VAL A 943 0.22 8.23 -46.65
N ILE A 944 0.15 6.89 -46.64
CA ILE A 944 -0.86 6.11 -47.36
C ILE A 944 -1.53 5.16 -46.38
N GLY A 945 -2.86 5.27 -46.22
CA GLY A 945 -3.63 4.52 -45.23
C GLY A 945 -4.75 3.63 -45.79
N HIS A 946 -4.86 3.49 -47.10
CA HIS A 946 -5.91 2.67 -47.72
C HIS A 946 -5.45 2.09 -49.06
N GLY A 947 -6.06 0.99 -49.48
CA GLY A 947 -5.81 0.39 -50.80
C GLY A 947 -4.40 -0.16 -50.98
N LEU A 948 -3.76 -0.58 -49.90
CA LEU A 948 -2.53 -1.36 -49.88
C LEU A 948 -2.88 -2.80 -49.48
N LYS A 949 -2.02 -3.77 -49.81
CA LYS A 949 -2.19 -5.17 -49.38
C LYS A 949 -0.90 -5.85 -48.98
N THR A 950 0.17 -5.75 -49.77
CA THR A 950 1.47 -6.33 -49.38
C THR A 950 2.59 -5.50 -49.99
N THR A 951 3.02 -4.47 -49.26
CA THR A 951 4.01 -3.50 -49.74
C THR A 951 5.44 -3.91 -49.38
N ASP A 952 6.10 -4.59 -50.31
CA ASP A 952 7.41 -5.21 -50.08
C ASP A 952 8.61 -4.30 -50.40
N GLY A 953 8.41 -3.22 -51.18
CA GLY A 953 9.47 -2.32 -51.60
C GLY A 953 9.04 -0.86 -51.58
N LEU A 954 9.97 0.01 -51.21
CA LEU A 954 9.78 1.45 -51.09
C LEU A 954 11.01 2.18 -51.62
N ALA A 955 10.80 3.24 -52.41
CA ALA A 955 11.86 4.12 -52.89
C ALA A 955 11.42 5.59 -52.84
N VAL A 956 12.24 6.43 -52.22
CA VAL A 956 12.04 7.87 -52.07
C VAL A 956 12.81 8.60 -53.17
N ASP A 957 12.10 9.40 -53.96
CA ASP A 957 12.70 10.39 -54.83
C ASP A 957 12.87 11.71 -54.06
N TRP A 958 14.05 11.88 -53.47
CA TRP A 958 14.40 13.07 -52.70
C TRP A 958 14.52 14.35 -53.55
N VAL A 959 14.64 14.22 -54.88
CA VAL A 959 14.78 15.37 -55.81
C VAL A 959 13.41 15.89 -56.23
N ALA A 960 12.55 15.02 -56.77
CA ALA A 960 11.22 15.40 -57.24
C ALA A 960 10.14 15.36 -56.14
N ARG A 961 10.50 14.88 -54.94
CA ARG A 961 9.62 14.74 -53.78
C ARG A 961 8.45 13.78 -54.08
N ASN A 962 8.77 12.61 -54.62
CA ASN A 962 7.82 11.53 -54.89
C ASN A 962 8.18 10.26 -54.12
N LEU A 963 7.18 9.45 -53.81
CA LEU A 963 7.29 8.15 -53.16
C LEU A 963 6.84 7.07 -54.14
N TYR A 964 7.67 6.04 -54.34
CA TYR A 964 7.39 4.89 -55.18
C TYR A 964 7.33 3.63 -54.33
N TRP A 965 6.38 2.75 -54.60
CA TRP A 965 6.31 1.46 -53.91
C TRP A 965 5.78 0.35 -54.83
N THR A 966 6.15 -0.87 -54.47
CA THR A 966 5.64 -2.12 -55.05
C THR A 966 4.58 -2.68 -54.10
N ASP A 967 3.46 -3.15 -54.65
CA ASP A 967 2.45 -3.89 -53.91
C ASP A 967 2.28 -5.28 -54.56
N THR A 968 2.88 -6.27 -53.91
CA THR A 968 2.87 -7.66 -54.30
C THR A 968 1.45 -8.23 -54.26
N GLY A 969 0.68 -7.89 -53.22
CA GLY A 969 -0.68 -8.39 -53.03
C GLY A 969 -1.68 -7.88 -54.08
N ARG A 970 -1.35 -6.77 -54.75
CA ARG A 970 -2.14 -6.15 -55.82
C ARG A 970 -1.50 -6.27 -57.21
N ASN A 971 -0.26 -6.75 -57.30
CA ASN A 971 0.57 -6.74 -58.51
C ASN A 971 0.63 -5.34 -59.17
N THR A 972 0.90 -4.31 -58.36
CA THR A 972 1.00 -2.92 -58.84
C THR A 972 2.30 -2.25 -58.40
N ILE A 973 2.75 -1.29 -59.21
CA ILE A 973 3.73 -0.28 -58.81
C ILE A 973 3.03 1.06 -58.84
N GLU A 974 3.15 1.81 -57.76
CA GLU A 974 2.43 3.06 -57.56
C GLU A 974 3.35 4.20 -57.18
N VAL A 975 2.87 5.42 -57.40
CA VAL A 975 3.58 6.66 -57.07
C VAL A 975 2.63 7.64 -56.39
N ALA A 976 3.14 8.38 -55.42
CA ALA A 976 2.48 9.53 -54.81
C ALA A 976 3.50 10.63 -54.53
N ARG A 977 3.03 11.81 -54.12
CA ARG A 977 3.90 12.79 -53.46
C ARG A 977 4.35 12.28 -52.10
N LEU A 978 5.40 12.87 -51.55
CA LEU A 978 5.93 12.51 -50.22
C LEU A 978 4.95 12.76 -49.06
N ASP A 979 3.88 13.52 -49.27
CA ASP A 979 2.75 13.72 -48.35
C ASP A 979 1.56 12.79 -48.63
N GLY A 980 1.70 11.87 -49.59
CA GLY A 980 0.66 10.92 -49.99
C GLY A 980 -0.37 11.47 -50.99
N SER A 981 -0.31 12.77 -51.30
CA SER A 981 -1.19 13.39 -52.28
C SER A 981 -0.87 12.93 -53.70
N CYS A 982 -1.82 13.14 -54.63
CA CYS A 982 -1.65 12.82 -56.05
C CYS A 982 -1.24 11.37 -56.34
N ARG A 983 -1.75 10.40 -55.56
CA ARG A 983 -1.54 8.97 -55.76
C ARG A 983 -1.99 8.53 -57.16
N LYS A 984 -1.15 7.76 -57.83
CA LYS A 984 -1.39 7.18 -59.16
C LYS A 984 -0.81 5.77 -59.25
N VAL A 985 -1.57 4.85 -59.84
CA VAL A 985 -1.04 3.54 -60.25
C VAL A 985 -0.17 3.73 -61.49
N LEU A 986 1.12 3.40 -61.37
CA LEU A 986 2.12 3.61 -62.40
C LEU A 986 2.16 2.44 -63.38
N ILE A 987 2.21 1.21 -62.85
CA ILE A 987 2.26 -0.04 -63.61
C ILE A 987 1.31 -1.04 -62.94
N ASN A 988 0.45 -1.69 -63.72
CA ASN A 988 -0.51 -2.69 -63.24
C ASN A 988 -0.68 -3.88 -64.19
N ASN A 989 0.11 -3.94 -65.26
CA ASN A 989 0.08 -4.99 -66.27
C ASN A 989 1.39 -5.77 -66.26
N SER A 990 1.32 -7.09 -66.49
CA SER A 990 2.51 -7.94 -66.60
C SER A 990 3.44 -7.85 -65.37
N LEU A 991 2.87 -7.65 -64.18
CA LEU A 991 3.56 -7.79 -62.90
C LEU A 991 3.05 -9.06 -62.23
N ASP A 992 3.97 -9.85 -61.70
CA ASP A 992 3.69 -11.11 -61.03
C ASP A 992 4.59 -11.17 -59.78
N GLU A 993 4.08 -10.67 -58.65
CA GLU A 993 4.85 -10.49 -57.41
C GLU A 993 6.02 -9.48 -57.56
N PRO A 994 5.77 -8.17 -57.76
CA PRO A 994 6.82 -7.14 -57.72
C PRO A 994 7.35 -6.95 -56.28
N ARG A 995 8.67 -6.90 -56.08
CA ARG A 995 9.29 -6.89 -54.73
C ARG A 995 10.16 -5.69 -54.44
N ALA A 996 11.45 -5.72 -54.78
CA ALA A 996 12.35 -4.60 -54.50
C ALA A 996 12.17 -3.49 -55.54
N ILE A 997 12.36 -2.23 -55.14
CA ILE A 997 12.27 -1.06 -56.02
C ILE A 997 13.38 -0.07 -55.68
N ALA A 998 13.96 0.56 -56.69
CA ALA A 998 14.99 1.58 -56.52
C ALA A 998 14.80 2.70 -57.56
N ALA A 999 14.83 3.95 -57.09
CA ALA A 999 14.73 5.12 -57.96
C ALA A 999 16.11 5.72 -58.23
N PHE A 1000 16.32 6.18 -59.47
CA PHE A 1000 17.46 7.03 -59.87
C PHE A 1000 16.94 8.41 -60.29
N PRO A 1001 16.65 9.31 -59.33
CA PRO A 1001 16.04 10.61 -59.62
C PRO A 1001 16.79 11.44 -60.67
N LYS A 1002 18.12 11.55 -60.54
CA LYS A 1002 18.95 12.37 -61.46
C LYS A 1002 18.93 11.87 -62.91
N LYS A 1003 18.63 10.59 -63.14
CA LYS A 1003 18.59 9.98 -64.48
C LYS A 1003 17.17 9.74 -64.98
N GLY A 1004 16.17 9.88 -64.11
CA GLY A 1004 14.77 9.67 -64.48
C GLY A 1004 14.38 8.20 -64.62
N TYR A 1005 15.12 7.26 -64.01
CA TYR A 1005 14.83 5.83 -64.10
C TYR A 1005 14.29 5.25 -62.79
N LEU A 1006 13.39 4.28 -62.94
CA LEU A 1006 12.86 3.43 -61.89
C LEU A 1006 13.21 1.98 -62.21
N PHE A 1007 13.72 1.25 -61.23
CA PHE A 1007 14.07 -0.16 -61.36
C PHE A 1007 13.32 -0.97 -60.31
N TRP A 1008 12.90 -2.18 -60.66
CA TRP A 1008 12.28 -3.09 -59.71
C TRP A 1008 12.60 -4.55 -60.04
N THR A 1009 12.40 -5.40 -59.04
CA THR A 1009 12.47 -6.85 -59.19
C THR A 1009 11.07 -7.44 -59.14
N ASP A 1010 10.87 -8.51 -59.89
CA ASP A 1010 9.63 -9.28 -59.98
C ASP A 1010 10.04 -10.75 -59.92
N TRP A 1011 9.48 -11.50 -58.97
CA TRP A 1011 9.94 -12.86 -58.62
C TRP A 1011 8.83 -13.90 -58.74
N GLY A 1012 7.75 -13.59 -59.48
CA GLY A 1012 6.68 -14.52 -59.78
C GLY A 1012 7.12 -15.64 -60.72
N HIS A 1013 6.20 -16.12 -61.56
CA HIS A 1013 6.45 -17.27 -62.43
C HIS A 1013 7.68 -17.11 -63.35
N ILE A 1014 8.01 -15.88 -63.74
CA ILE A 1014 9.22 -15.56 -64.50
C ILE A 1014 9.96 -14.45 -63.75
N ALA A 1015 10.98 -14.84 -63.00
CA ALA A 1015 11.83 -13.90 -62.27
C ALA A 1015 12.56 -12.96 -63.24
N LYS A 1016 12.45 -11.66 -62.99
CA LYS A 1016 12.97 -10.62 -63.86
C LYS A 1016 13.34 -9.35 -63.08
N ILE A 1017 14.28 -8.60 -63.64
CA ILE A 1017 14.64 -7.25 -63.20
C ILE A 1017 14.29 -6.31 -64.35
N GLU A 1018 13.50 -5.28 -64.04
CA GLU A 1018 12.95 -4.38 -65.03
C GLU A 1018 13.33 -2.93 -64.74
N ARG A 1019 13.28 -2.10 -65.78
CA ARG A 1019 13.49 -0.66 -65.72
C ARG A 1019 12.40 0.05 -66.50
N ALA A 1020 11.94 1.19 -66.01
CA ALA A 1020 11.14 2.16 -66.74
C ALA A 1020 11.63 3.58 -66.45
N ASN A 1021 11.08 4.56 -67.15
CA ASN A 1021 11.17 5.95 -66.72
C ASN A 1021 10.33 6.16 -65.45
N LEU A 1022 10.60 7.22 -64.69
CA LEU A 1022 9.88 7.56 -63.44
C LEU A 1022 8.37 7.79 -63.63
N ASP A 1023 7.90 7.99 -64.86
CA ASP A 1023 6.49 8.11 -65.23
C ASP A 1023 5.85 6.77 -65.69
N GLY A 1024 6.63 5.68 -65.69
CA GLY A 1024 6.22 4.34 -66.12
C GLY A 1024 6.42 4.06 -67.62
N SER A 1025 6.88 5.03 -68.40
CA SER A 1025 7.14 4.86 -69.84
C SER A 1025 8.45 4.09 -70.12
N GLU A 1026 8.65 3.66 -71.37
CA GLU A 1026 9.88 2.99 -71.83
C GLU A 1026 10.31 1.77 -70.99
N ARG A 1027 9.33 0.98 -70.53
CA ARG A 1027 9.57 -0.25 -69.76
C ARG A 1027 10.41 -1.25 -70.57
N LYS A 1028 11.53 -1.71 -69.99
CA LYS A 1028 12.47 -2.70 -70.55
C LYS A 1028 12.80 -3.76 -69.49
N ILE A 1029 12.78 -5.03 -69.88
CA ILE A 1029 13.33 -6.13 -69.07
C ILE A 1029 14.85 -6.09 -69.24
N LEU A 1030 15.59 -5.98 -68.13
CA LEU A 1030 17.05 -5.95 -68.15
C LEU A 1030 17.64 -7.36 -68.03
N ILE A 1031 17.10 -8.16 -67.11
CA ILE A 1031 17.57 -9.52 -66.82
C ILE A 1031 16.35 -10.40 -66.57
N ASN A 1032 16.29 -11.56 -67.22
CA ASN A 1032 15.27 -12.58 -67.01
C ASN A 1032 15.83 -14.02 -67.12
N THR A 1033 17.16 -14.15 -67.09
CA THR A 1033 17.89 -15.42 -67.12
C THR A 1033 18.71 -15.54 -65.84
N ASP A 1034 18.88 -16.75 -65.33
CA ASP A 1034 19.67 -17.06 -64.12
C ASP A 1034 19.21 -16.35 -62.84
N LEU A 1035 17.95 -15.90 -62.81
CA LEU A 1035 17.32 -15.31 -61.63
C LEU A 1035 16.49 -16.37 -60.89
N GLY A 1036 16.78 -16.55 -59.60
CA GLY A 1036 15.95 -17.32 -58.68
C GLY A 1036 14.91 -16.42 -58.01
N TRP A 1037 15.28 -15.87 -56.85
CA TRP A 1037 14.42 -14.95 -56.08
C TRP A 1037 15.12 -13.59 -55.89
N PRO A 1038 15.00 -12.66 -56.87
CA PRO A 1038 15.63 -11.35 -56.80
C PRO A 1038 14.97 -10.47 -55.72
N ASN A 1039 15.46 -10.57 -54.49
CA ASN A 1039 14.81 -10.00 -53.31
C ASN A 1039 15.27 -8.59 -52.92
N GLY A 1040 16.40 -8.13 -53.45
CA GLY A 1040 16.98 -6.83 -53.10
C GLY A 1040 17.58 -6.16 -54.32
N LEU A 1041 17.49 -4.84 -54.35
CA LEU A 1041 18.02 -4.01 -55.42
C LEU A 1041 18.56 -2.72 -54.81
N THR A 1042 19.77 -2.32 -55.20
CA THR A 1042 20.34 -1.02 -54.84
C THR A 1042 21.07 -0.46 -56.06
N LEU A 1043 21.25 0.86 -56.07
CA LEU A 1043 21.89 1.57 -57.16
C LEU A 1043 23.12 2.30 -56.62
N ASP A 1044 24.22 2.18 -57.34
CA ASP A 1044 25.36 3.05 -57.14
C ASP A 1044 25.10 4.36 -57.89
N TYR A 1045 24.99 5.45 -57.13
CA TYR A 1045 24.69 6.78 -57.66
C TYR A 1045 25.93 7.53 -58.14
N ASP A 1046 27.13 7.06 -57.81
CA ASP A 1046 28.40 7.74 -58.04
C ASP A 1046 29.25 7.09 -59.14
N THR A 1047 29.12 5.79 -59.39
CA THR A 1047 29.86 5.17 -60.49
C THR A 1047 29.30 5.55 -61.86
N ARG A 1048 30.04 6.43 -62.53
CA ARG A 1048 30.06 6.56 -63.99
C ARG A 1048 30.60 5.27 -64.61
N ARG A 1049 29.84 4.17 -64.59
CA ARG A 1049 29.99 3.18 -65.68
C ARG A 1049 29.29 3.78 -66.89
N SER A 1050 30.08 4.09 -67.92
CA SER A 1050 29.61 4.59 -69.20
C SER A 1050 28.46 3.72 -69.72
N VAL A 1051 27.43 4.39 -70.24
CA VAL A 1051 26.14 3.87 -70.73
C VAL A 1051 26.25 2.86 -71.89
N GLN A 1052 27.43 2.32 -72.18
CA GLN A 1052 27.71 1.54 -73.39
C GLN A 1052 27.63 0.01 -73.23
N GLU A 1053 27.33 -0.53 -72.04
CA GLU A 1053 27.27 -2.00 -71.81
C GLU A 1053 25.87 -2.55 -71.50
N TRP A 1054 24.80 -1.75 -71.60
CA TRP A 1054 23.41 -2.18 -71.33
C TRP A 1054 22.42 -1.96 -72.50
N GLU A 1055 22.92 -1.58 -73.68
CA GLU A 1055 22.22 -1.73 -74.97
C GLU A 1055 22.60 -3.06 -75.59
#